data_AF-K1QRN1-F1
#
_entry.id   AF-K1QRN1-F1
#
_cell.length_a   1.000
_cell.length_b   1.000
_cell.length_c   1.000
_cell.angle_alpha   90.00
_cell.angle_beta   90.00
_cell.angle_gamma   90.00
#
_symmetry.space_group_name_H-M   'P 1'
#
loop_
_entity.id
_entity.type
_entity.pdbx_description
1 polymer ?
#
loop_
_entity_poly.entity_id
_entity_poly.type
_entity_poly.pdbx_seq_one_letter_code
_entity_poly.pdbx_strand_id
1 'polypeptide(L)'
;MATYVNINLTTSSSDDTFRCPICLEEVRNPKYLSCLHTFCESCIQTYISSTATCNDSLDSKTINCPVCRKCIDAPRRDISDEEWASSLPQNKLIVSMLPNSNPDKELCKFCERKEKKVSATHWCKACMETICNECKALHELVPSLQDHKIANLDDTKVCEDGVEVEEFCPEHQGKIIDAFCHQHQKLCCCFCLVKHHILCSKVETIADIGVETEQHDVPNIISIFSDLEKCIENMQEQNKTKIVDLTLMKQEICTRTEKAIKEITRLSNDAHAAWIKAFEQTHADSVGILETASDELKRFSTTVHETKILLQSVLKRGSPKQLFVTKQNQLARINNHISHLTSLDLWNFPEKYTQPDSNFLIQLSNQKKFADVNMSKGPSGTIETIQYTVRNVTGNDIFRRKQEMSRKDWMKVSFKFTSIIRHLSESVFYGLFVHDTKIILPFQNSPSLKIFDISERNGKCIHTEECPSAPYGLCHSRINESLNEVYVSFLNFVDLYRIDIEPMVKFTKLRTIHLSKPMKAISCGLNSIFSANKTEAFICSEDFNVQYSSSFSSEGTATPFLASSSKSDLHCFSKNGRVVVADRNNKTIFESEKFQGDLRGMTFDLHDNVLVCNRENKLKQIRHGGCESRDIEFADIRDLYNVILHPTGEKMMIFGFSYQNDCFVFEIL
;
A
#
# COMPACT_ATOMS: atom_id res chain seq x y z
N MET A 1 -29.65 9.42 10.34
CA MET A 1 -29.25 9.47 11.77
C MET A 1 -28.11 8.48 11.97
N ALA A 2 -26.89 8.91 11.69
CA ALA A 2 -25.68 8.17 12.04
C ALA A 2 -25.05 8.92 13.21
N THR A 3 -25.00 8.27 14.38
CA THR A 3 -24.37 8.79 15.59
C THR A 3 -22.86 8.80 15.40
N TYR A 4 -22.31 9.97 15.08
CA TYR A 4 -20.90 10.27 15.19
C TYR A 4 -20.51 10.27 16.67
N VAL A 5 -19.69 9.31 17.10
CA VAL A 5 -18.99 9.39 18.38
C VAL A 5 -17.74 10.24 18.14
N ASN A 6 -17.83 11.53 18.46
CA ASN A 6 -16.68 12.42 18.56
C ASN A 6 -15.87 12.01 19.80
N ILE A 7 -14.72 11.37 19.59
CA ILE A 7 -13.68 11.27 20.62
C ILE A 7 -12.82 12.53 20.48
N ASN A 8 -13.07 13.51 21.35
CA ASN A 8 -12.23 14.68 21.49
C ASN A 8 -10.86 14.25 22.07
N LEU A 9 -9.85 14.17 21.23
CA LEU A 9 -8.45 14.18 21.66
C LEU A 9 -8.12 15.61 22.11
N THR A 10 -8.03 15.80 23.42
CA THR A 10 -7.38 16.96 24.02
C THR A 10 -5.93 16.61 24.24
N THR A 11 -5.05 17.28 23.50
CA THR A 11 -3.60 17.24 23.68
C THR A 11 -3.18 18.19 24.80
N SER A 12 -2.74 17.67 25.95
CA SER A 12 -1.78 18.36 26.85
C SER A 12 -1.18 17.39 27.87
N SER A 13 0.14 17.18 27.77
CA SER A 13 1.14 16.84 28.81
C SER A 13 0.84 15.77 29.88
N SER A 14 1.67 14.70 29.86
CA SER A 14 2.03 13.81 30.99
C SER A 14 0.88 13.27 31.84
N ASP A 15 0.31 12.14 31.43
CA ASP A 15 -0.51 11.30 32.29
C ASP A 15 0.16 9.92 32.36
N ASP A 16 1.28 9.84 33.09
CA ASP A 16 2.06 8.61 33.35
C ASP A 16 1.30 7.67 34.31
N THR A 17 -0.01 7.51 34.12
CA THR A 17 -0.89 6.73 34.99
C THR A 17 -1.47 5.54 34.24
N PHE A 18 -1.47 4.37 34.88
CA PHE A 18 -2.00 3.14 34.28
C PHE A 18 -3.53 3.20 34.20
N ARG A 19 -4.07 3.37 32.99
CA ARG A 19 -5.52 3.47 32.74
C ARG A 19 -6.12 2.14 32.29
N CYS A 20 -7.30 1.83 32.81
CA CYS A 20 -8.06 0.64 32.45
C CYS A 20 -8.67 0.79 31.04
N PRO A 21 -8.42 -0.14 30.09
CA PRO A 21 -8.96 -0.04 28.72
C PRO A 21 -10.49 -0.15 28.59
N ILE A 22 -11.19 -0.55 29.67
CA ILE A 22 -12.65 -0.70 29.67
C ILE A 22 -13.33 0.59 30.14
N CYS A 23 -12.94 1.13 31.30
CA CYS A 23 -13.56 2.34 31.85
C CYS A 23 -12.80 3.63 31.50
N LEU A 24 -11.58 3.52 30.97
CA LEU A 24 -10.68 4.63 30.63
C LEU A 24 -10.25 5.50 31.84
N GLU A 25 -10.51 5.02 33.05
CA GLU A 25 -10.06 5.63 34.32
C GLU A 25 -8.80 4.94 34.85
N GLU A 26 -8.14 5.54 35.83
CA GLU A 26 -7.02 4.91 36.57
C GLU A 26 -7.42 3.53 37.12
N VAL A 27 -6.52 2.56 36.99
CA VAL A 27 -6.81 1.17 37.31
C VAL A 27 -6.97 0.94 38.81
N ARG A 28 -8.04 0.26 39.21
CA ARG A 28 -8.35 -0.07 40.62
C ARG A 28 -8.36 -1.58 40.81
N ASN A 29 -7.61 -2.08 41.79
CA ASN A 29 -7.35 -3.51 41.98
C ASN A 29 -6.95 -4.18 40.64
N PRO A 30 -5.79 -3.83 40.08
CA PRO A 30 -5.41 -4.24 38.72
C PRO A 30 -5.30 -5.77 38.60
N LYS A 31 -6.16 -6.35 37.78
CA LYS A 31 -6.14 -7.77 37.40
C LYS A 31 -5.59 -7.89 35.98
N TYR A 32 -4.70 -8.85 35.72
CA TYR A 32 -4.19 -9.09 34.37
C TYR A 32 -4.57 -10.47 33.84
N LEU A 33 -4.77 -10.55 32.53
CA LEU A 33 -5.05 -11.80 31.81
C LEU A 33 -3.75 -12.47 31.38
N SER A 34 -3.80 -13.71 30.89
CA SER A 34 -2.62 -14.43 30.34
C SER A 34 -2.01 -13.80 29.07
N CYS A 35 -2.58 -12.69 28.58
CA CYS A 35 -2.01 -11.82 27.55
C CYS A 35 -1.37 -10.54 28.11
N LEU A 36 -1.22 -10.44 29.44
CA LEU A 36 -0.63 -9.32 30.20
C LEU A 36 -1.40 -7.99 30.15
N HIS A 37 -2.53 -7.92 29.45
CA HIS A 37 -3.43 -6.76 29.54
C HIS A 37 -4.07 -6.69 30.92
N THR A 38 -4.02 -5.49 31.51
CA THR A 38 -4.49 -5.22 32.88
C THR A 38 -5.78 -4.40 32.87
N PHE A 39 -6.70 -4.72 33.77
CA PHE A 39 -8.02 -4.10 33.91
C PHE A 39 -8.36 -3.90 35.39
N CYS A 40 -9.35 -3.05 35.70
CA CYS A 40 -9.93 -3.05 37.04
C CYS A 40 -10.65 -4.37 37.30
N GLU A 41 -10.57 -4.89 38.53
CA GLU A 41 -11.29 -6.11 38.94
C GLU A 41 -12.79 -6.06 38.60
N SER A 42 -13.46 -4.95 38.95
CA SER A 42 -14.88 -4.77 38.66
C SER A 42 -15.19 -4.69 37.15
N CYS A 43 -14.31 -4.10 36.36
CA CYS A 43 -14.47 -4.01 34.91
C CYS A 43 -14.33 -5.37 34.24
N ILE A 44 -13.31 -6.15 34.61
CA ILE A 44 -13.12 -7.48 34.01
C ILE A 44 -14.20 -8.45 34.47
N GLN A 45 -14.67 -8.34 35.72
CA GLN A 45 -15.82 -9.09 36.21
C GLN A 45 -17.08 -8.84 35.35
N THR A 46 -17.43 -7.57 35.14
CA THR A 46 -18.60 -7.20 34.32
C THR A 46 -18.45 -7.70 32.87
N TYR A 47 -17.22 -7.66 32.34
CA TYR A 47 -16.93 -8.16 31.00
C TYR A 47 -17.07 -9.69 30.91
N ILE A 48 -16.57 -10.43 31.91
CA ILE A 48 -16.76 -11.89 32.02
C ILE A 48 -18.26 -12.21 32.01
N SER A 49 -19.04 -11.57 32.88
CA SER A 49 -20.48 -11.84 32.99
C SER A 49 -21.28 -11.56 31.72
N SER A 50 -20.79 -10.65 30.86
CA SER A 50 -21.49 -10.27 29.63
C SER A 50 -21.03 -11.03 28.39
N THR A 51 -19.84 -11.65 28.41
CA THR A 51 -19.22 -12.23 27.20
C THR A 51 -18.74 -13.67 27.36
N ALA A 52 -18.76 -14.24 28.56
CA ALA A 52 -18.33 -15.61 28.77
C ALA A 52 -19.22 -16.60 28.01
N THR A 53 -18.61 -17.41 27.15
CA THR A 53 -19.29 -18.46 26.38
C THR A 53 -18.70 -19.82 26.68
N CYS A 54 -19.54 -20.86 26.71
CA CYS A 54 -19.08 -22.25 26.73
C CYS A 54 -18.58 -22.63 25.33
N ASN A 55 -17.38 -23.19 25.22
CA ASN A 55 -16.85 -23.69 23.95
C ASN A 55 -17.28 -25.16 23.80
N ASP A 56 -17.90 -25.54 22.69
CA ASP A 56 -18.40 -26.90 22.43
C ASP A 56 -17.28 -27.98 22.41
N SER A 57 -16.00 -27.57 22.40
CA SER A 57 -14.83 -28.44 22.30
C SER A 57 -13.94 -28.49 23.56
N LEU A 58 -14.08 -27.53 24.48
CA LEU A 58 -13.41 -27.51 25.79
C LEU A 58 -14.48 -27.25 26.85
N ASP A 59 -14.67 -28.18 27.77
CA ASP A 59 -15.71 -28.13 28.81
C ASP A 59 -15.53 -27.00 29.88
N SER A 60 -15.09 -25.80 29.49
CA SER A 60 -14.87 -24.62 30.34
C SER A 60 -15.38 -23.33 29.69
N LYS A 61 -15.81 -22.36 30.51
CA LYS A 61 -16.14 -21.00 30.04
C LYS A 61 -14.90 -20.31 29.48
N THR A 62 -15.08 -19.48 28.46
CA THR A 62 -14.00 -18.71 27.81
C THR A 62 -14.42 -17.27 27.55
N ILE A 63 -13.46 -16.34 27.56
CA ILE A 63 -13.64 -14.95 27.11
C ILE A 63 -12.55 -14.58 26.11
N ASN A 64 -12.80 -13.58 25.27
CA ASN A 64 -11.75 -12.95 24.46
C ASN A 64 -11.29 -11.66 25.13
N CYS A 65 -9.98 -11.47 25.30
CA CYS A 65 -9.43 -10.24 25.87
C CYS A 65 -10.00 -8.99 25.14
N PRO A 66 -10.48 -7.95 25.86
CA PRO A 66 -11.04 -6.74 25.24
C PRO A 66 -10.08 -6.00 24.29
N VAL A 67 -8.77 -6.14 24.52
CA VAL A 67 -7.72 -5.41 23.79
C VAL A 67 -7.19 -6.26 22.62
N CYS A 68 -6.54 -7.39 22.93
CA CYS A 68 -5.86 -8.21 21.92
C CYS A 68 -6.69 -9.38 21.37
N ARG A 69 -7.91 -9.58 21.89
CA ARG A 69 -8.82 -10.67 21.49
C ARG A 69 -8.30 -12.10 21.69
N LYS A 70 -7.18 -12.30 22.41
CA LYS A 70 -6.71 -13.62 22.82
C LYS A 70 -7.77 -14.32 23.67
N CYS A 71 -8.06 -15.58 23.37
CA CYS A 71 -8.95 -16.43 24.17
C CYS A 71 -8.32 -16.71 25.54
N ILE A 72 -9.12 -16.55 26.59
CA ILE A 72 -8.76 -16.78 27.99
C ILE A 72 -9.75 -17.77 28.58
N ASP A 73 -9.22 -18.87 29.08
CA ASP A 73 -10.02 -19.95 29.64
C ASP A 73 -10.25 -19.74 31.15
N ALA A 74 -11.42 -20.16 31.62
CA ALA A 74 -11.71 -20.20 33.04
C ALA A 74 -10.84 -21.26 33.74
N PRO A 75 -10.35 -21.00 34.98
CA PRO A 75 -9.54 -21.95 35.73
C PRO A 75 -10.23 -23.30 35.98
N ARG A 76 -11.56 -23.30 36.09
CA ARG A 76 -12.39 -24.49 36.30
C ARG A 76 -13.79 -24.28 35.74
N ARG A 77 -14.51 -25.38 35.47
CA ARG A 77 -15.80 -25.41 34.76
C ARG A 77 -16.93 -24.68 35.50
N ASP A 78 -17.00 -24.83 36.82
CA ASP A 78 -18.10 -24.42 37.68
C ASP A 78 -17.84 -23.11 38.42
N ILE A 79 -16.81 -22.36 38.01
CA ILE A 79 -16.48 -21.07 38.62
C ILE A 79 -17.56 -20.03 38.30
N SER A 80 -17.96 -19.26 39.33
CA SER A 80 -18.81 -18.09 39.12
C SER A 80 -18.02 -16.98 38.43
N ASP A 81 -18.70 -16.02 37.81
CA ASP A 81 -18.03 -14.95 37.07
C ASP A 81 -17.27 -14.01 38.02
N GLU A 82 -17.81 -13.81 39.23
CA GLU A 82 -17.19 -13.10 40.36
C GLU A 82 -15.92 -13.82 40.81
N GLU A 83 -16.03 -15.12 41.08
CA GLU A 83 -14.90 -15.93 41.56
C GLU A 83 -13.80 -16.00 40.50
N TRP A 84 -14.18 -16.08 39.23
CA TRP A 84 -13.21 -16.04 38.12
C TRP A 84 -12.46 -14.71 38.11
N ALA A 85 -13.16 -13.58 38.14
CA ALA A 85 -12.51 -12.27 38.15
C ALA A 85 -11.58 -12.06 39.36
N SER A 86 -12.00 -12.48 40.54
CA SER A 86 -11.17 -12.37 41.75
C SER A 86 -9.98 -13.34 41.75
N SER A 87 -10.10 -14.51 41.11
CA SER A 87 -9.01 -15.49 40.97
C SER A 87 -7.91 -15.06 39.98
N LEU A 88 -8.18 -14.07 39.12
CA LEU A 88 -7.15 -13.53 38.22
C LEU A 88 -5.99 -12.93 39.03
N PRO A 89 -4.75 -13.09 38.54
CA PRO A 89 -3.59 -12.58 39.24
C PRO A 89 -3.63 -11.04 39.28
N GLN A 90 -3.25 -10.48 40.43
CA GLN A 90 -3.12 -9.03 40.60
C GLN A 90 -1.79 -8.57 40.01
N ASN A 91 -1.80 -7.48 39.24
CA ASN A 91 -0.57 -6.90 38.68
C ASN A 91 0.14 -6.10 39.78
N LYS A 92 0.97 -6.78 40.57
CA LYS A 92 1.60 -6.19 41.76
C LYS A 92 2.61 -5.10 41.42
N LEU A 93 3.27 -5.18 40.26
CA LEU A 93 4.16 -4.14 39.75
C LEU A 93 3.41 -2.82 39.52
N ILE A 94 2.25 -2.87 38.87
CA ILE A 94 1.41 -1.68 38.68
C ILE A 94 0.93 -1.14 40.03
N VAL A 95 0.52 -2.01 40.97
CA VAL A 95 0.12 -1.56 42.32
C VAL A 95 1.23 -0.79 43.02
N SER A 96 2.48 -1.25 42.94
CA SER A 96 3.63 -0.55 43.54
C SER A 96 4.05 0.74 42.84
N MET A 97 3.62 0.96 41.59
CA MET A 97 3.94 2.16 40.80
C MET A 97 2.83 3.22 40.84
N LEU A 98 1.61 2.86 41.26
CA LEU A 98 0.51 3.80 41.40
C LEU A 98 0.73 4.69 42.64
N PRO A 99 0.49 6.01 42.55
CA PRO A 99 0.59 6.88 43.71
C PRO A 99 -0.42 6.45 44.78
N ASN A 100 0.07 6.09 45.96
CA ASN A 100 -0.77 5.71 47.10
C ASN A 100 -1.77 6.82 47.40
N SER A 101 -3.05 6.57 47.09
CA SER A 101 -4.14 7.48 47.36
C SER A 101 -4.45 7.45 48.87
N ASN A 102 -3.84 8.38 49.62
CA ASN A 102 -3.99 8.65 51.07
C ASN A 102 -3.34 7.64 52.06
N PRO A 103 -2.16 7.97 52.63
CA PRO A 103 -1.57 7.25 53.76
C PRO A 103 -2.49 7.19 55.00
N ASP A 104 -3.34 8.21 55.20
CA ASP A 104 -4.12 8.40 56.43
C ASP A 104 -5.29 7.41 56.65
N LYS A 105 -5.51 6.44 55.75
CA LYS A 105 -6.67 5.52 55.82
C LYS A 105 -6.39 4.06 55.50
N GLU A 106 -5.15 3.64 55.30
CA GLU A 106 -4.87 2.24 54.98
C GLU A 106 -4.99 1.33 56.21
N LEU A 107 -5.72 0.23 56.07
CA LEU A 107 -5.89 -0.79 57.11
C LEU A 107 -4.86 -1.89 56.95
N CYS A 108 -4.44 -2.51 58.05
CA CYS A 108 -3.59 -3.69 58.07
C CYS A 108 -4.32 -4.88 57.43
N LYS A 109 -3.81 -5.40 56.31
CA LYS A 109 -4.45 -6.51 55.56
C LYS A 109 -4.54 -7.81 56.36
N PHE A 110 -3.55 -8.08 57.21
CA PHE A 110 -3.59 -9.24 58.11
C PHE A 110 -4.67 -9.12 59.19
N CYS A 111 -4.92 -7.91 59.70
CA CYS A 111 -5.99 -7.64 60.66
C CYS A 111 -7.36 -7.62 59.97
N GLU A 112 -7.44 -7.07 58.76
CA GLU A 112 -8.65 -7.01 57.93
C GLU A 112 -9.17 -8.42 57.59
N ARG A 113 -8.28 -9.37 57.28
CA ARG A 113 -8.61 -10.81 57.13
C ARG A 113 -9.23 -11.44 58.38
N LYS A 114 -9.06 -10.82 59.54
CA LYS A 114 -9.69 -11.22 60.81
C LYS A 114 -10.83 -10.29 61.20
N GLU A 115 -11.38 -9.55 60.23
CA GLU A 115 -12.46 -8.57 60.39
C GLU A 115 -12.14 -7.43 61.37
N LYS A 116 -10.86 -7.14 61.62
CA LYS A 116 -10.40 -6.05 62.48
C LYS A 116 -9.94 -4.85 61.63
N LYS A 117 -10.47 -3.68 61.94
CA LYS A 117 -10.06 -2.40 61.33
C LYS A 117 -8.94 -1.77 62.15
N VAL A 118 -7.70 -2.16 61.86
CA VAL A 118 -6.48 -1.60 62.48
C VAL A 118 -5.74 -0.80 61.43
N SER A 119 -5.35 0.43 61.73
CA SER A 119 -4.54 1.25 60.81
C SER A 119 -3.20 0.57 60.54
N ALA A 120 -2.79 0.55 59.28
CA ALA A 120 -1.46 0.13 58.88
C ALA A 120 -0.46 1.27 59.10
N THR A 121 0.78 0.90 59.43
CA THR A 121 1.90 1.83 59.62
C THR A 121 3.12 1.42 58.81
N HIS A 122 3.10 0.23 58.22
CA HIS A 122 4.22 -0.35 57.50
C HIS A 122 3.75 -1.05 56.22
N TRP A 123 4.65 -1.15 55.25
CA TRP A 123 4.50 -1.93 54.02
C TRP A 123 5.52 -3.07 54.01
N CYS A 124 5.05 -4.32 53.89
CA CYS A 124 5.94 -5.47 53.73
C CYS A 124 6.18 -5.70 52.24
N LYS A 125 7.42 -5.51 51.75
CA LYS A 125 7.79 -5.64 50.32
C LYS A 125 7.62 -7.08 49.82
N ALA A 126 7.87 -8.08 50.66
CA ALA A 126 7.71 -9.49 50.29
C ALA A 126 6.23 -9.93 50.29
N CYS A 127 5.46 -9.53 51.31
CA CYS A 127 4.01 -9.82 51.34
C CYS A 127 3.22 -8.96 50.35
N MET A 128 3.76 -7.80 49.99
CA MET A 128 3.10 -6.74 49.22
C MET A 128 1.77 -6.31 49.85
N GLU A 129 1.79 -6.14 51.18
CA GLU A 129 0.63 -5.76 51.97
C GLU A 129 1.00 -4.74 53.05
N THR A 130 0.03 -3.90 53.37
CA THR A 130 0.08 -2.97 54.49
C THR A 130 -0.14 -3.72 55.80
N ILE A 131 0.72 -3.46 56.79
CA ILE A 131 0.72 -4.13 58.09
C ILE A 131 0.77 -3.11 59.24
N CYS A 132 0.16 -3.44 60.37
CA CYS A 132 0.30 -2.67 61.61
C CYS A 132 1.56 -3.11 62.38
N ASN A 133 1.94 -2.35 63.42
CA ASN A 133 3.10 -2.66 64.29
C ASN A 133 3.06 -4.09 64.86
N GLU A 134 1.87 -4.59 65.21
CA GLU A 134 1.68 -5.93 65.78
C GLU A 134 1.97 -7.01 64.74
N CYS A 135 1.55 -6.79 63.49
CA CYS A 135 1.82 -7.69 62.38
C CYS A 135 3.29 -7.63 61.93
N LYS A 136 3.96 -6.48 62.08
CA LYS A 136 5.41 -6.37 61.92
C LYS A 136 6.17 -7.20 62.95
N ALA A 137 5.80 -7.10 64.24
CA ALA A 137 6.41 -7.91 65.28
C ALA A 137 6.24 -9.42 65.03
N LEU A 138 5.11 -9.83 64.44
CA LEU A 138 4.90 -11.21 63.97
C LEU A 138 5.85 -11.61 62.83
N HIS A 139 6.13 -10.72 61.88
CA HIS A 139 7.10 -10.99 60.81
C HIS A 139 8.53 -11.14 61.36
N GLU A 140 8.88 -10.35 62.38
CA GLU A 140 10.19 -10.44 63.05
C GLU A 140 10.32 -11.69 63.93
N LEU A 141 9.21 -12.22 64.44
CA LEU A 141 9.21 -13.39 65.33
C LEU A 141 9.18 -14.73 64.58
N VAL A 142 8.49 -14.81 63.45
CA VAL A 142 8.27 -16.08 62.73
C VAL A 142 9.43 -16.34 61.77
N PRO A 143 10.17 -17.47 61.91
CA PRO A 143 11.38 -17.73 61.12
C PRO A 143 11.21 -17.63 59.59
N SER A 144 10.03 -18.00 59.07
CA SER A 144 9.74 -17.95 57.63
C SER A 144 9.44 -16.55 57.09
N LEU A 145 9.29 -15.55 57.96
CA LEU A 145 8.92 -14.17 57.59
C LEU A 145 10.03 -13.16 57.92
N GLN A 146 11.11 -13.59 58.59
CA GLN A 146 12.17 -12.71 59.07
C GLN A 146 12.95 -12.03 57.94
N ASP A 147 13.05 -12.69 56.78
CA ASP A 147 13.75 -12.15 55.61
C ASP A 147 12.88 -11.13 54.81
N HIS A 148 11.63 -10.91 55.23
CA HIS A 148 10.76 -9.96 54.56
C HIS A 148 11.22 -8.52 54.83
N LYS A 149 11.53 -7.76 53.79
CA LYS A 149 11.85 -6.32 53.91
C LYS A 149 10.58 -5.53 54.23
N ILE A 150 10.58 -4.80 55.34
CA ILE A 150 9.43 -3.98 55.81
C ILE A 150 9.83 -2.51 55.80
N ALA A 151 9.06 -1.67 55.12
CA ALA A 151 9.22 -0.23 55.05
C ALA A 151 8.14 0.50 55.88
N ASN A 152 8.44 1.71 56.36
CA ASN A 152 7.46 2.57 57.04
C ASN A 152 6.64 3.34 56.00
N LEU A 153 5.33 3.48 56.21
CA LEU A 153 4.45 4.25 55.32
C LEU A 153 4.70 5.77 55.43
N ASP A 154 5.21 6.25 56.57
CA ASP A 154 5.51 7.69 56.79
C ASP A 154 6.84 8.14 56.18
N ASP A 155 7.72 7.20 55.79
CA ASP A 155 9.00 7.50 55.18
C ASP A 155 8.84 7.77 53.68
N THR A 156 8.62 9.04 53.33
CA THR A 156 8.61 9.58 51.95
C THR A 156 9.91 9.36 51.17
N LYS A 157 10.97 8.81 51.79
CA LYS A 157 12.25 8.47 51.16
C LYS A 157 12.32 7.05 50.58
N VAL A 158 11.31 6.20 50.79
CA VAL A 158 11.32 4.80 50.32
C VAL A 158 11.11 4.68 48.81
N CYS A 159 10.71 5.77 48.12
CA CYS A 159 10.48 5.78 46.67
C CYS A 159 11.74 6.00 45.81
N GLU A 160 12.92 6.23 46.40
CA GLU A 160 14.18 6.37 45.64
C GLU A 160 14.93 5.03 45.48
N ASP A 161 14.71 4.06 46.37
CA ASP A 161 15.18 2.69 46.19
C ASP A 161 14.17 1.96 45.29
N GLY A 162 14.56 1.71 44.04
CA GLY A 162 13.72 1.20 42.96
C GLY A 162 12.68 0.12 43.34
N VAL A 163 11.57 0.12 42.62
CA VAL A 163 10.48 -0.84 42.80
C VAL A 163 10.92 -2.23 42.33
N GLU A 164 11.04 -3.16 43.28
CA GLU A 164 11.34 -4.57 43.02
C GLU A 164 10.14 -5.44 43.40
N VAL A 165 9.69 -6.28 42.47
CA VAL A 165 8.61 -7.26 42.67
C VAL A 165 9.11 -8.63 42.25
N GLU A 166 8.84 -9.66 43.05
CA GLU A 166 9.17 -11.04 42.69
C GLU A 166 8.24 -11.54 41.58
N GLU A 167 8.83 -11.90 40.45
CA GLU A 167 8.14 -12.52 39.32
C GLU A 167 8.21 -14.05 39.39
N PHE A 168 7.06 -14.71 39.26
CA PHE A 168 6.97 -16.16 39.35
C PHE A 168 7.09 -16.83 37.99
N CYS A 169 7.76 -17.98 37.96
CA CYS A 169 7.92 -18.80 36.78
C CYS A 169 6.55 -19.35 36.31
N PRO A 170 6.16 -19.13 35.04
CA PRO A 170 4.88 -19.61 34.53
C PRO A 170 4.84 -21.14 34.35
N GLU A 171 6.01 -21.80 34.23
CA GLU A 171 6.10 -23.27 34.07
C GLU A 171 6.21 -24.01 35.42
N HIS A 172 6.79 -23.36 36.44
CA HIS A 172 7.12 -23.99 37.71
C HIS A 172 6.49 -23.21 38.88
N GLN A 173 5.33 -23.70 39.34
CA GLN A 173 4.54 -23.04 40.37
C GLN A 173 5.34 -22.78 41.66
N GLY A 174 5.30 -21.54 42.14
CA GLY A 174 5.97 -21.11 43.37
C GLY A 174 7.48 -20.93 43.24
N LYS A 175 8.06 -20.98 42.03
CA LYS A 175 9.47 -20.67 41.79
C LYS A 175 9.62 -19.28 41.22
N ILE A 176 10.60 -18.54 41.72
CA ILE A 176 10.91 -17.18 41.28
C ILE A 176 11.84 -17.24 40.07
N ILE A 177 11.69 -16.28 39.17
CA ILE A 177 12.57 -16.09 38.02
C ILE A 177 13.86 -15.42 38.52
N ASP A 178 15.01 -16.04 38.25
CA ASP A 178 16.32 -15.61 38.75
C ASP A 178 17.42 -15.56 37.67
N ALA A 179 17.15 -16.03 36.46
CA ALA A 179 18.12 -16.08 35.37
C ALA A 179 17.51 -15.74 34.00
N PHE A 180 18.36 -15.41 33.03
CA PHE A 180 18.00 -15.21 31.63
C PHE A 180 18.87 -16.07 30.71
N CYS A 181 18.22 -16.76 29.77
CA CYS A 181 18.90 -17.52 28.73
C CYS A 181 18.99 -16.68 27.45
N HIS A 182 20.18 -16.20 27.09
CA HIS A 182 20.38 -15.39 25.88
C HIS A 182 20.14 -16.16 24.58
N GLN A 183 20.33 -17.47 24.60
CA GLN A 183 20.19 -18.31 23.42
C GLN A 183 18.71 -18.53 23.05
N HIS A 184 17.84 -18.57 24.06
CA HIS A 184 16.39 -18.72 23.89
C HIS A 184 15.59 -17.43 24.09
N GLN A 185 16.25 -16.37 24.55
CA GLN A 185 15.63 -15.09 24.92
C GLN A 185 14.48 -15.27 25.92
N LYS A 186 14.75 -16.01 27.00
CA LYS A 186 13.73 -16.37 28.01
C LYS A 186 14.21 -16.15 29.44
N LEU A 187 13.30 -15.61 30.24
CA LEU A 187 13.38 -15.58 31.70
C LEU A 187 13.22 -17.01 32.26
N CYS A 188 14.09 -17.38 33.18
CA CYS A 188 14.24 -18.73 33.70
C CYS A 188 14.23 -18.72 35.24
N CYS A 189 13.63 -19.75 35.84
CA CYS A 189 13.92 -20.12 37.22
C CYS A 189 14.96 -21.25 37.25
N CYS A 190 15.49 -21.55 38.43
CA CYS A 190 16.42 -22.66 38.65
C CYS A 190 15.99 -24.01 38.05
N PHE A 191 14.69 -24.33 37.97
CA PHE A 191 14.20 -25.56 37.32
C PHE A 191 14.22 -25.48 35.78
N CYS A 192 13.89 -24.33 35.19
CA CYS A 192 14.01 -24.11 33.75
C CYS A 192 15.47 -24.28 33.29
N LEU A 193 16.42 -23.78 34.11
CA LEU A 193 17.84 -23.95 33.85
C LEU A 193 18.23 -25.43 33.73
N VAL A 194 17.87 -26.23 34.73
CA VAL A 194 18.23 -27.66 34.75
C VAL A 194 17.53 -28.45 33.63
N LYS A 195 16.26 -28.19 33.37
CA LYS A 195 15.46 -28.99 32.42
C LYS A 195 15.68 -28.62 30.95
N HIS A 196 15.82 -27.33 30.66
CA HIS A 196 15.73 -26.83 29.28
C HIS A 196 17.01 -26.11 28.83
N HIS A 197 17.75 -25.52 29.76
CA HIS A 197 18.84 -24.60 29.41
C HIS A 197 20.22 -25.03 29.88
N ILE A 198 20.37 -26.25 30.40
CA ILE A 198 21.64 -26.77 30.93
C ILE A 198 22.75 -26.88 29.87
N LEU A 199 22.36 -27.04 28.59
CA LEU A 199 23.28 -27.08 27.45
C LEU A 199 23.41 -25.73 26.73
N CYS A 200 22.76 -24.67 27.22
CA CYS A 200 22.86 -23.36 26.61
C CYS A 200 24.21 -22.72 26.95
N SER A 201 24.84 -22.13 25.95
CA SER A 201 26.18 -21.55 26.05
C SER A 201 26.24 -20.26 26.87
N LYS A 202 25.12 -19.54 26.99
CA LYS A 202 25.05 -18.24 27.66
C LYS A 202 23.75 -18.09 28.45
N VAL A 203 23.88 -18.27 29.77
CA VAL A 203 22.83 -18.07 30.78
C VAL A 203 23.44 -17.22 31.89
N GLU A 204 22.79 -16.12 32.24
CA GLU A 204 23.26 -15.19 33.28
C GLU A 204 22.17 -15.02 34.34
N THR A 205 22.56 -14.71 35.58
CA THR A 205 21.57 -14.39 36.63
C THR A 205 21.04 -12.98 36.38
N ILE A 206 19.78 -12.72 36.74
CA ILE A 206 19.18 -11.38 36.53
C ILE A 206 19.96 -10.29 37.28
N ALA A 207 20.54 -10.62 38.44
CA ALA A 207 21.37 -9.69 39.20
C ALA A 207 22.69 -9.33 38.50
N ASP A 208 23.22 -10.22 37.65
CA ASP A 208 24.47 -10.03 36.91
C ASP A 208 24.25 -9.38 35.53
N ILE A 209 23.02 -9.38 35.01
CA ILE A 209 22.66 -8.65 33.78
C ILE A 209 22.81 -7.16 34.08
N GLY A 210 23.85 -6.54 33.50
CA GLY A 210 24.31 -5.21 33.88
C GLY A 210 23.22 -4.14 33.89
N VAL A 211 23.13 -3.42 35.01
CA VAL A 211 22.25 -2.25 35.19
C VAL A 211 22.53 -1.16 34.15
N GLU A 212 23.79 -1.02 33.69
CA GLU A 212 24.19 0.01 32.72
C GLU A 212 23.64 -0.22 31.30
N THR A 213 23.49 -1.48 30.86
CA THR A 213 22.94 -1.80 29.52
C THR A 213 21.45 -1.50 29.43
N GLU A 214 20.67 -1.88 30.44
CA GLU A 214 19.22 -1.68 30.46
C GLU A 214 18.83 -0.21 30.66
N GLN A 215 19.67 0.59 31.34
CA GLN A 215 19.49 2.05 31.46
C GLN A 215 19.54 2.78 30.11
N HIS A 216 20.17 2.20 29.09
CA HIS A 216 20.19 2.74 27.73
C HIS A 216 19.17 2.07 26.79
N ASP A 217 18.95 0.76 26.94
CA ASP A 217 18.05 -0.01 26.07
C ASP A 217 16.57 0.33 26.32
N VAL A 218 16.14 0.48 27.59
CA VAL A 218 14.73 0.78 27.91
C VAL A 218 14.28 2.14 27.36
N PRO A 219 15.01 3.27 27.55
CA PRO A 219 14.64 4.54 26.93
C PRO A 219 14.59 4.48 25.40
N ASN A 220 15.47 3.68 24.78
CA ASN A 220 15.46 3.48 23.33
C ASN A 220 14.21 2.70 22.88
N ILE A 221 13.83 1.64 23.59
CA ILE A 221 12.58 0.89 23.33
C ILE A 221 11.36 1.81 23.49
N ILE A 222 11.32 2.64 24.55
CA ILE A 222 10.26 3.63 24.75
C ILE A 222 10.18 4.57 23.54
N SER A 223 11.33 5.11 23.08
CA SER A 223 11.36 5.97 21.89
C SER A 223 10.85 5.25 20.64
N ILE A 224 11.24 3.99 20.42
CA ILE A 224 10.76 3.19 19.27
C ILE A 224 9.25 2.96 19.36
N PHE A 225 8.71 2.67 20.56
CA PHE A 225 7.28 2.51 20.77
C PHE A 225 6.52 3.82 20.58
N SER A 226 7.04 4.95 21.04
CA SER A 226 6.45 6.27 20.76
C SER A 226 6.44 6.59 19.26
N ASP A 227 7.48 6.21 18.53
CA ASP A 227 7.52 6.37 17.07
C ASP A 227 6.54 5.41 16.37
N LEU A 228 6.37 4.18 16.89
CA LEU A 228 5.38 3.23 16.41
C LEU A 228 3.94 3.74 16.64
N GLU A 229 3.65 4.30 17.81
CA GLU A 229 2.36 4.93 18.12
C GLU A 229 2.03 6.02 17.10
N LYS A 230 2.96 6.96 16.88
CA LYS A 230 2.83 8.01 15.86
C LYS A 230 2.65 7.44 14.45
N CYS A 231 3.37 6.36 14.12
CA CYS A 231 3.27 5.70 12.83
C CYS A 231 1.86 5.11 12.62
N ILE A 232 1.33 4.43 13.64
CA ILE A 232 -0.02 3.87 13.63
C ILE A 232 -1.06 4.98 13.52
N GLU A 233 -0.92 6.08 14.26
CA GLU A 233 -1.79 7.26 14.15
C GLU A 233 -1.78 7.85 12.73
N ASN A 234 -0.59 8.02 12.15
CA ASN A 234 -0.44 8.51 10.77
C ASN A 234 -1.09 7.54 9.75
N MET A 235 -0.94 6.23 9.93
CA MET A 235 -1.62 5.23 9.10
C MET A 235 -3.15 5.31 9.22
N GLN A 236 -3.67 5.51 10.42
CA GLN A 236 -5.10 5.72 10.63
C GLN A 236 -5.58 6.97 9.89
N GLU A 237 -4.83 8.07 9.95
CA GLU A 237 -5.17 9.31 9.25
C GLU A 237 -5.07 9.19 7.72
N GLN A 238 -4.06 8.48 7.22
CA GLN A 238 -3.95 8.15 5.80
C GLN A 238 -5.13 7.29 5.34
N ASN A 239 -5.59 6.34 6.15
CA ASN A 239 -6.76 5.53 5.82
C ASN A 239 -8.04 6.37 5.78
N LYS A 240 -8.22 7.33 6.70
CA LYS A 240 -9.33 8.29 6.63
C LYS A 240 -9.27 9.12 5.34
N THR A 241 -8.08 9.60 4.97
CA THR A 241 -7.87 10.35 3.72
C THR A 241 -8.21 9.51 2.50
N LYS A 242 -7.73 8.26 2.42
CA LYS A 242 -8.06 7.32 1.33
C LYS A 242 -9.57 7.07 1.21
N ILE A 243 -10.29 6.99 2.34
CA ILE A 243 -11.75 6.84 2.33
C ILE A 243 -12.42 8.08 1.71
N VAL A 244 -11.94 9.28 2.04
CA VAL A 244 -12.44 10.53 1.44
C VAL A 244 -12.17 10.54 -0.06
N ASP A 245 -10.94 10.22 -0.48
CA ASP A 245 -10.56 10.20 -1.90
C ASP A 245 -11.39 9.19 -2.72
N LEU A 246 -11.58 7.97 -2.21
CA LEU A 246 -12.42 6.96 -2.86
C LEU A 246 -13.87 7.43 -2.98
N THR A 247 -14.36 8.16 -1.97
CA THR A 247 -15.72 8.72 -1.98
C THR A 247 -15.86 9.80 -3.05
N LEU A 248 -14.85 10.67 -3.21
CA LEU A 248 -14.82 11.70 -4.25
C LEU A 248 -14.74 11.09 -5.65
N MET A 249 -13.86 10.12 -5.88
CA MET A 249 -13.74 9.42 -7.17
C MET A 249 -15.06 8.74 -7.56
N LYS A 250 -15.75 8.10 -6.61
CA LYS A 250 -17.08 7.53 -6.83
C LYS A 250 -18.06 8.60 -7.32
N GLN A 251 -18.14 9.74 -6.64
CA GLN A 251 -19.05 10.83 -7.01
C GLN A 251 -18.74 11.39 -8.40
N GLU A 252 -17.47 11.55 -8.75
CA GLU A 252 -17.05 12.03 -10.07
C GLU A 252 -17.48 11.07 -11.18
N ILE A 253 -17.22 9.77 -11.02
CA ILE A 253 -17.61 8.73 -11.99
C ILE A 253 -19.13 8.72 -12.19
N CYS A 254 -19.92 8.76 -11.11
CA CYS A 254 -21.37 8.85 -11.20
C CYS A 254 -21.81 10.10 -11.97
N THR A 255 -21.31 11.28 -11.59
CA THR A 255 -21.71 12.56 -12.19
C THR A 255 -21.36 12.63 -13.68
N ARG A 256 -20.16 12.16 -14.05
CA ARG A 256 -19.69 12.13 -15.44
C ARG A 256 -20.54 11.19 -16.30
N THR A 257 -20.85 10.01 -15.77
CA THR A 257 -21.69 9.02 -16.46
C THR A 257 -23.11 9.54 -16.66
N GLU A 258 -23.71 10.16 -15.64
CA GLU A 258 -25.04 10.78 -15.74
C GLU A 258 -25.09 11.91 -16.78
N LYS A 259 -24.07 12.78 -16.82
CA LYS A 259 -23.97 13.85 -17.83
C LYS A 259 -23.88 13.28 -19.25
N ALA A 260 -23.06 12.26 -19.46
CA ALA A 260 -22.91 11.61 -20.76
C ALA A 260 -24.22 10.96 -21.23
N ILE A 261 -24.92 10.26 -20.34
CA ILE A 261 -26.24 9.66 -20.64
C ILE A 261 -27.25 10.75 -21.04
N LYS A 262 -27.36 11.83 -20.25
CA LYS A 262 -28.27 12.94 -20.55
C LYS A 262 -28.03 13.55 -21.94
N GLU A 263 -26.76 13.72 -22.32
CA GLU A 263 -26.42 14.27 -23.63
C GLU A 263 -26.74 13.31 -24.77
N ILE A 264 -26.46 12.01 -24.62
CA ILE A 264 -26.84 10.99 -25.61
C ILE A 264 -28.36 10.97 -25.80
N THR A 265 -29.13 10.98 -24.71
CA THR A 265 -30.60 11.02 -24.77
C THR A 265 -31.10 12.27 -25.49
N ARG A 266 -30.52 13.44 -25.20
CA ARG A 266 -30.88 14.70 -25.84
C ARG A 266 -30.64 14.64 -27.35
N LEU A 267 -29.42 14.29 -27.77
CA LEU A 267 -29.05 14.20 -29.18
C LEU A 267 -29.91 13.18 -29.95
N SER A 268 -30.22 12.04 -29.32
CA SER A 268 -31.10 11.03 -29.91
C SER A 268 -32.53 11.54 -30.11
N ASN A 269 -33.09 12.24 -29.12
CA ASN A 269 -34.44 12.81 -29.20
C ASN A 269 -34.51 13.92 -30.26
N ASP A 270 -33.52 14.81 -30.30
CA ASP A 270 -33.43 15.90 -31.28
C ASP A 270 -33.36 15.34 -32.71
N ALA A 271 -32.52 14.33 -32.94
CA ALA A 271 -32.41 13.66 -34.24
C ALA A 271 -33.72 12.97 -34.65
N HIS A 272 -34.40 12.31 -33.71
CA HIS A 272 -35.69 11.66 -33.97
C HIS A 272 -36.77 12.68 -34.36
N ALA A 273 -36.89 13.78 -33.60
CA ALA A 273 -37.85 14.83 -33.89
C ALA A 273 -37.58 15.51 -35.25
N ALA A 274 -36.31 15.76 -35.57
CA ALA A 274 -35.93 16.31 -36.87
C ALA A 274 -36.27 15.36 -38.03
N TRP A 275 -36.04 14.05 -37.85
CA TRP A 275 -36.39 13.04 -38.84
C TRP A 275 -37.89 12.96 -39.08
N ILE A 276 -38.71 12.92 -38.01
CA ILE A 276 -40.18 12.92 -38.13
C ILE A 276 -40.64 14.13 -38.93
N LYS A 277 -40.19 15.32 -38.55
CA LYS A 277 -40.58 16.57 -39.22
C LYS A 277 -40.23 16.56 -40.71
N ALA A 278 -39.02 16.09 -41.06
CA ALA A 278 -38.59 16.00 -42.45
C ALA A 278 -39.41 14.99 -43.26
N PHE A 279 -39.74 13.85 -42.64
CA PHE A 279 -40.57 12.82 -43.27
C PHE A 279 -42.01 13.31 -43.49
N GLU A 280 -42.62 13.93 -42.48
CA GLU A 280 -43.97 14.51 -42.57
C GLU A 280 -44.04 15.58 -43.65
N GLN A 281 -43.04 16.46 -43.75
CA GLN A 281 -42.98 17.46 -44.81
C GLN A 281 -42.89 16.81 -46.19
N THR A 282 -41.98 15.84 -46.37
CA THR A 282 -41.81 15.13 -47.65
C THR A 282 -43.11 14.41 -48.05
N HIS A 283 -43.81 13.84 -47.07
CA HIS A 283 -45.10 13.20 -47.28
C HIS A 283 -46.17 14.21 -47.71
N ALA A 284 -46.28 15.34 -47.01
CA ALA A 284 -47.22 16.40 -47.33
C ALA A 284 -46.99 16.97 -48.75
N ASP A 285 -45.73 17.21 -49.12
CA ASP A 285 -45.37 17.69 -50.46
C ASP A 285 -45.74 16.67 -51.54
N SER A 286 -45.47 15.38 -51.28
CA SER A 286 -45.84 14.28 -52.18
C SER A 286 -47.35 14.18 -52.39
N VAL A 287 -48.14 14.30 -51.31
CA VAL A 287 -49.60 14.33 -51.37
C VAL A 287 -50.08 15.53 -52.16
N GLY A 288 -49.51 16.72 -51.93
CA GLY A 288 -49.86 17.94 -52.66
C GLY A 288 -49.63 17.85 -54.18
N ILE A 289 -48.54 17.20 -54.61
CA ILE A 289 -48.28 16.93 -56.04
C ILE A 289 -49.37 16.02 -56.62
N LEU A 290 -49.72 14.95 -55.91
CA LEU A 290 -50.77 14.01 -56.33
C LEU A 290 -52.15 14.67 -56.40
N GLU A 291 -52.50 15.50 -55.43
CA GLU A 291 -53.75 16.28 -55.42
C GLU A 291 -53.81 17.24 -56.60
N THR A 292 -52.72 17.97 -56.86
CA THR A 292 -52.63 18.90 -58.01
C THR A 292 -52.78 18.15 -59.34
N ALA A 293 -52.09 17.03 -59.51
CA ALA A 293 -52.20 16.20 -60.72
C ALA A 293 -53.63 15.65 -60.90
N SER A 294 -54.29 15.23 -59.81
CA SER A 294 -55.67 14.77 -59.81
C SER A 294 -56.64 15.87 -60.27
N ASP A 295 -56.45 17.10 -59.80
CA ASP A 295 -57.26 18.25 -60.21
C ASP A 295 -57.07 18.61 -61.69
N GLU A 296 -55.84 18.54 -62.21
CA GLU A 296 -55.58 18.74 -63.64
C GLU A 296 -56.24 17.65 -64.51
N LEU A 297 -56.17 16.38 -64.08
CA LEU A 297 -56.88 15.29 -64.75
C LEU A 297 -58.40 15.50 -64.74
N LYS A 298 -58.95 16.03 -63.64
CA LYS A 298 -60.38 16.37 -63.52
C LYS A 298 -60.78 17.49 -64.48
N ARG A 299 -59.98 18.56 -64.60
CA ARG A 299 -60.20 19.66 -65.57
C ARG A 299 -60.16 19.16 -67.01
N PHE A 300 -59.21 18.30 -67.32
CA PHE A 300 -59.12 17.68 -68.64
C PHE A 300 -60.32 16.79 -68.94
N SER A 301 -60.74 15.97 -67.98
CA SER A 301 -61.94 15.13 -68.08
C SER A 301 -63.20 15.97 -68.41
N THR A 302 -63.41 17.11 -67.74
CA THR A 302 -64.51 18.03 -68.07
C THR A 302 -64.40 18.57 -69.50
N THR A 303 -63.20 18.95 -69.94
CA THR A 303 -62.96 19.42 -71.32
C THR A 303 -63.32 18.36 -72.35
N VAL A 304 -62.92 17.11 -72.12
CA VAL A 304 -63.25 15.96 -72.98
C VAL A 304 -64.77 15.72 -72.99
N HIS A 305 -65.41 15.81 -71.83
CA HIS A 305 -66.85 15.60 -71.68
C HIS A 305 -67.68 16.63 -72.45
N GLU A 306 -67.38 17.93 -72.28
CA GLU A 306 -68.04 19.02 -73.03
C GLU A 306 -67.83 18.88 -74.54
N THR A 307 -66.60 18.58 -74.95
CA THR A 307 -66.24 18.35 -76.35
C THR A 307 -67.08 17.23 -76.95
N LYS A 308 -67.22 16.11 -76.23
CA LYS A 308 -68.05 14.98 -76.63
C LYS A 308 -69.52 15.40 -76.80
N ILE A 309 -70.11 16.09 -75.82
CA ILE A 309 -71.50 16.53 -75.87
C ILE A 309 -71.74 17.45 -77.09
N LEU A 310 -70.83 18.39 -77.33
CA LEU A 310 -70.94 19.32 -78.46
C LEU A 310 -70.87 18.57 -79.80
N LEU A 311 -69.90 17.68 -79.97
CA LEU A 311 -69.77 16.88 -81.19
C LEU A 311 -70.99 15.97 -81.41
N GLN A 312 -71.52 15.35 -80.36
CA GLN A 312 -72.76 14.57 -80.43
C GLN A 312 -73.98 15.43 -80.84
N SER A 313 -74.06 16.66 -80.33
CA SER A 313 -75.15 17.58 -80.64
C SER A 313 -75.10 18.06 -82.09
N VAL A 314 -73.90 18.38 -82.58
CA VAL A 314 -73.67 18.81 -83.98
C VAL A 314 -73.84 17.62 -84.95
N LEU A 315 -73.48 16.40 -84.55
CA LEU A 315 -73.72 15.19 -85.36
C LEU A 315 -75.21 14.96 -85.63
N LYS A 316 -76.08 15.25 -84.64
CA LYS A 316 -77.54 15.05 -84.77
C LYS A 316 -78.24 16.12 -85.61
N ARG A 317 -77.73 17.36 -85.62
CA ARG A 317 -78.48 18.56 -86.09
C ARG A 317 -77.71 19.50 -87.00
N GLY A 318 -76.40 19.30 -87.18
CA GLY A 318 -75.52 20.22 -87.92
C GLY A 318 -75.43 19.89 -89.41
N SER A 319 -75.06 20.88 -90.22
CA SER A 319 -74.72 20.68 -91.65
C SER A 319 -73.35 20.01 -91.80
N PRO A 320 -73.04 19.38 -92.96
CA PRO A 320 -71.73 18.78 -93.21
C PRO A 320 -70.56 19.76 -93.01
N LYS A 321 -70.75 21.03 -93.40
CA LYS A 321 -69.76 22.11 -93.18
C LYS A 321 -69.54 22.38 -91.68
N GLN A 322 -70.62 22.53 -90.91
CA GLN A 322 -70.53 22.78 -89.47
C GLN A 322 -69.90 21.60 -88.72
N LEU A 323 -70.18 20.37 -89.16
CA LEU A 323 -69.61 19.16 -88.59
C LEU A 323 -68.09 19.08 -88.79
N PHE A 324 -67.62 19.38 -90.00
CA PHE A 324 -66.19 19.43 -90.30
C PHE A 324 -65.46 20.51 -89.47
N VAL A 325 -66.00 21.74 -89.44
CA VAL A 325 -65.39 22.86 -88.71
C VAL A 325 -65.37 22.58 -87.20
N THR A 326 -66.49 22.14 -86.62
CA THR A 326 -66.58 21.87 -85.18
C THR A 326 -65.61 20.74 -84.80
N LYS A 327 -65.50 19.68 -85.61
CA LYS A 327 -64.53 18.60 -85.39
C LYS A 327 -63.10 19.13 -85.30
N GLN A 328 -62.66 19.92 -86.29
CA GLN A 328 -61.27 20.41 -86.31
C GLN A 328 -60.96 21.36 -85.14
N ASN A 329 -61.89 22.26 -84.81
CA ASN A 329 -61.73 23.18 -83.67
C ASN A 329 -61.66 22.41 -82.33
N GLN A 330 -62.49 21.38 -82.15
CA GLN A 330 -62.47 20.57 -80.94
C GLN A 330 -61.19 19.72 -80.83
N LEU A 331 -60.71 19.14 -81.94
CA LEU A 331 -59.43 18.41 -81.96
C LEU A 331 -58.26 19.34 -81.61
N ALA A 332 -58.25 20.56 -82.15
CA ALA A 332 -57.24 21.56 -81.79
C ALA A 332 -57.31 21.94 -80.30
N ARG A 333 -58.51 22.12 -79.74
CA ARG A 333 -58.72 22.40 -78.30
C ARG A 333 -58.19 21.27 -77.42
N ILE A 334 -58.46 20.00 -77.76
CA ILE A 334 -57.97 18.85 -77.01
C ILE A 334 -56.43 18.77 -77.08
N ASN A 335 -55.84 18.94 -78.27
CA ASN A 335 -54.39 18.91 -78.44
C ASN A 335 -53.69 20.04 -77.66
N ASN A 336 -54.28 21.22 -77.59
CA ASN A 336 -53.75 22.32 -76.79
C ASN A 336 -53.78 22.00 -75.29
N HIS A 337 -54.87 21.41 -74.78
CA HIS A 337 -54.96 21.01 -73.38
C HIS A 337 -53.97 19.87 -73.06
N ILE A 338 -53.83 18.86 -73.94
CA ILE A 338 -52.81 17.81 -73.77
C ILE A 338 -51.40 18.41 -73.73
N SER A 339 -51.08 19.33 -74.63
CA SER A 339 -49.77 20.00 -74.65
C SER A 339 -49.51 20.76 -73.35
N HIS A 340 -50.53 21.40 -72.78
CA HIS A 340 -50.44 22.03 -71.47
C HIS A 340 -50.18 21.01 -70.36
N LEU A 341 -50.94 19.91 -70.29
CA LEU A 341 -50.71 18.85 -69.30
C LEU A 341 -49.30 18.30 -69.39
N THR A 342 -48.81 17.97 -70.59
CA THR A 342 -47.45 17.43 -70.80
C THR A 342 -46.36 18.45 -70.45
N SER A 343 -46.65 19.75 -70.47
CA SER A 343 -45.71 20.79 -70.05
C SER A 343 -45.57 20.95 -68.53
N LEU A 344 -46.50 20.39 -67.75
CA LEU A 344 -46.44 20.43 -66.30
C LEU A 344 -45.47 19.38 -65.76
N ASP A 345 -44.54 19.78 -64.90
CA ASP A 345 -43.59 18.90 -64.21
C ASP A 345 -44.23 18.23 -62.98
N LEU A 346 -45.35 17.52 -63.19
CA LEU A 346 -46.19 16.95 -62.12
C LEU A 346 -46.35 15.43 -62.20
N TRP A 347 -45.89 14.79 -63.27
CA TRP A 347 -46.24 13.40 -63.60
C TRP A 347 -45.24 12.36 -63.10
N ASN A 348 -44.21 12.78 -62.36
CA ASN A 348 -43.22 11.90 -61.74
C ASN A 348 -43.66 11.54 -60.32
N PHE A 349 -44.56 10.56 -60.19
CA PHE A 349 -45.15 10.22 -58.89
C PHE A 349 -44.24 9.39 -57.99
N PRO A 350 -44.24 9.62 -56.67
CA PRO A 350 -43.56 8.76 -55.71
C PRO A 350 -44.28 7.40 -55.56
N GLU A 351 -43.58 6.28 -55.79
CA GLU A 351 -44.18 4.93 -55.80
C GLU A 351 -44.01 4.13 -54.49
N LYS A 352 -42.95 4.36 -53.69
CA LYS A 352 -42.75 3.71 -52.38
C LYS A 352 -41.81 4.48 -51.44
N TYR A 353 -41.95 4.24 -50.13
CA TYR A 353 -40.96 4.60 -49.12
C TYR A 353 -40.17 3.36 -48.68
N THR A 354 -38.87 3.49 -48.45
CA THR A 354 -38.03 2.43 -47.86
C THR A 354 -37.23 2.99 -46.70
N GLN A 355 -37.33 2.39 -45.52
CA GLN A 355 -36.50 2.73 -44.37
C GLN A 355 -35.16 2.00 -44.48
N PRO A 356 -34.01 2.67 -44.32
CA PRO A 356 -32.71 2.01 -44.19
C PRO A 356 -32.65 1.09 -42.96
N ASP A 357 -31.76 0.10 -43.00
CA ASP A 357 -31.55 -0.88 -41.94
C ASP A 357 -31.25 -0.21 -40.58
N SER A 358 -32.06 -0.52 -39.56
CA SER A 358 -32.01 0.06 -38.21
C SER A 358 -31.04 -0.66 -37.27
N ASN A 359 -30.13 -1.47 -37.82
CA ASN A 359 -29.17 -2.31 -37.11
C ASN A 359 -28.39 -1.61 -35.97
N PHE A 360 -28.04 -0.32 -36.12
CA PHE A 360 -27.38 0.46 -35.06
C PHE A 360 -28.25 0.64 -33.79
N LEU A 361 -29.55 0.87 -33.95
CA LEU A 361 -30.49 1.01 -32.82
C LEU A 361 -30.73 -0.33 -32.11
N ILE A 362 -30.68 -1.43 -32.87
CA ILE A 362 -30.77 -2.79 -32.34
C ILE A 362 -29.52 -3.14 -31.51
N GLN A 363 -28.33 -2.73 -31.95
CA GLN A 363 -27.08 -2.90 -31.18
C GLN A 363 -27.10 -2.16 -29.84
N LEU A 364 -27.58 -0.91 -29.81
CA LEU A 364 -27.75 -0.12 -28.57
C LEU A 364 -28.76 -0.75 -27.60
N SER A 365 -29.83 -1.35 -28.11
CA SER A 365 -30.88 -2.03 -27.32
C SER A 365 -30.40 -3.35 -26.68
N ASN A 366 -29.49 -4.07 -27.36
CA ASN A 366 -29.07 -5.41 -26.96
C ASN A 366 -28.00 -5.43 -25.85
N GLN A 367 -27.25 -4.35 -25.64
CA GLN A 367 -26.28 -4.24 -24.54
C GLN A 367 -26.96 -3.73 -23.26
N LYS A 368 -27.56 -4.64 -22.48
CA LYS A 368 -28.34 -4.32 -21.27
C LYS A 368 -27.52 -3.91 -20.04
N LYS A 369 -26.18 -3.81 -20.14
CA LYS A 369 -25.29 -3.51 -19.00
C LYS A 369 -24.08 -2.69 -19.43
N PHE A 370 -23.73 -1.69 -18.62
CA PHE A 370 -22.41 -1.07 -18.67
C PHE A 370 -21.37 -2.04 -18.09
N ALA A 371 -20.12 -1.93 -18.54
CA ALA A 371 -19.01 -2.63 -17.91
C ALA A 371 -18.84 -2.14 -16.46
N ASP A 372 -18.56 -3.07 -15.54
CA ASP A 372 -18.33 -2.74 -14.12
C ASP A 372 -17.07 -1.87 -13.95
N VAL A 373 -17.03 -1.10 -12.85
CA VAL A 373 -15.85 -0.31 -12.47
C VAL A 373 -14.75 -1.27 -12.00
N ASN A 374 -13.60 -1.26 -12.68
CA ASN A 374 -12.44 -2.04 -12.26
C ASN A 374 -11.84 -1.47 -10.97
N MET A 375 -11.74 -2.30 -9.94
CA MET A 375 -11.06 -1.98 -8.68
C MET A 375 -9.68 -2.64 -8.64
N SER A 376 -8.62 -1.84 -8.69
CA SER A 376 -7.27 -2.32 -8.40
C SER A 376 -7.07 -2.42 -6.88
N LYS A 377 -6.62 -3.58 -6.41
CA LYS A 377 -6.24 -3.79 -5.00
C LYS A 377 -4.72 -3.83 -4.93
N GLY A 378 -4.13 -2.92 -4.15
CA GLY A 378 -2.72 -2.99 -3.76
C GLY A 378 -2.56 -3.78 -2.45
N PRO A 379 -1.40 -4.40 -2.21
CA PRO A 379 -1.07 -4.96 -0.89
C PRO A 379 -1.11 -3.86 0.18
N SER A 380 -1.57 -4.20 1.38
CA SER A 380 -1.62 -3.27 2.52
C SER A 380 -0.34 -3.40 3.34
N GLY A 381 0.65 -2.56 3.05
CA GLY A 381 1.91 -2.47 3.79
C GLY A 381 1.78 -2.19 5.30
N THR A 382 0.58 -1.91 5.79
CA THR A 382 0.27 -1.64 7.21
C THR A 382 0.74 -2.75 8.14
N ILE A 383 0.40 -4.02 7.85
CA ILE A 383 0.77 -5.15 8.72
C ILE A 383 2.26 -5.45 8.61
N GLU A 384 2.83 -5.37 7.40
CA GLU A 384 4.27 -5.51 7.19
C GLU A 384 5.05 -4.42 7.93
N THR A 385 4.59 -3.17 7.92
CA THR A 385 5.24 -2.06 8.64
C THR A 385 5.15 -2.22 10.16
N ILE A 386 4.00 -2.70 10.68
CA ILE A 386 3.84 -2.99 12.12
C ILE A 386 4.75 -4.16 12.51
N GLN A 387 4.72 -5.28 11.76
CA GLN A 387 5.58 -6.43 12.01
C GLN A 387 7.06 -6.08 11.88
N TYR A 388 7.42 -5.20 10.95
CA TYR A 388 8.75 -4.66 10.76
C TYR A 388 9.23 -3.80 11.93
N THR A 389 8.37 -2.92 12.45
CA THR A 389 8.73 -2.06 13.60
C THR A 389 8.87 -2.88 14.88
N VAL A 390 8.01 -3.90 15.08
CA VAL A 390 8.17 -4.87 16.16
C VAL A 390 9.47 -5.67 16.00
N ARG A 391 9.86 -6.02 14.77
CA ARG A 391 11.16 -6.65 14.48
C ARG A 391 12.36 -5.72 14.70
N ASN A 392 12.20 -4.40 14.63
CA ASN A 392 13.24 -3.43 14.94
C ASN A 392 13.58 -3.38 16.44
N VAL A 393 12.60 -3.64 17.32
CA VAL A 393 12.84 -3.85 18.77
C VAL A 393 13.65 -5.12 19.01
N THR A 394 13.55 -6.11 18.10
CA THR A 394 14.35 -7.34 18.13
C THR A 394 15.65 -7.28 17.29
N GLY A 395 16.08 -6.08 16.87
CA GLY A 395 17.41 -5.84 16.30
C GLY A 395 17.52 -5.93 14.77
N ASN A 396 17.14 -4.88 14.03
CA ASN A 396 17.51 -4.73 12.62
C ASN A 396 18.18 -3.36 12.34
N ASP A 397 19.49 -3.39 12.07
CA ASP A 397 20.39 -2.23 12.03
C ASP A 397 20.17 -1.30 10.81
N ILE A 398 19.58 -1.83 9.72
CA ILE A 398 19.39 -1.11 8.43
C ILE A 398 18.48 0.12 8.60
N PHE A 399 17.35 -0.01 9.31
CA PHE A 399 16.39 1.10 9.45
C PHE A 399 16.95 2.26 10.26
N ARG A 400 17.62 1.95 11.38
CA ARG A 400 18.27 2.95 12.24
C ARG A 400 19.28 3.76 11.44
N ARG A 401 20.17 3.08 10.71
CA ARG A 401 21.17 3.72 9.83
C ARG A 401 20.52 4.55 8.73
N LYS A 402 19.41 4.06 8.16
CA LYS A 402 18.62 4.82 7.18
C LYS A 402 18.02 6.10 7.77
N GLN A 403 17.50 6.04 9.00
CA GLN A 403 16.94 7.21 9.68
C GLN A 403 18.04 8.25 9.96
N GLU A 404 19.21 7.83 10.43
CA GLU A 404 20.37 8.70 10.65
C GLU A 404 20.81 9.39 9.34
N MET A 405 20.96 8.63 8.25
CA MET A 405 21.32 9.17 6.95
C MET A 405 20.26 10.10 6.37
N SER A 406 18.97 9.84 6.64
CA SER A 406 17.87 10.72 6.19
C SER A 406 17.85 12.07 6.90
N ARG A 407 18.51 12.24 8.05
CA ARG A 407 18.63 13.56 8.72
C ARG A 407 19.67 14.46 8.07
N LYS A 408 20.56 13.91 7.24
CA LYS A 408 21.61 14.69 6.56
C LYS A 408 21.01 15.55 5.45
N ASP A 409 21.51 16.77 5.36
CA ASP A 409 21.17 17.71 4.28
C ASP A 409 21.83 17.23 2.98
N TRP A 410 21.01 16.79 2.03
CA TRP A 410 21.47 16.20 0.77
C TRP A 410 22.32 17.16 -0.07
N MET A 411 22.23 18.48 0.13
CA MET A 411 23.07 19.45 -0.57
C MET A 411 24.49 19.52 0.01
N LYS A 412 24.69 19.07 1.25
CA LYS A 412 25.95 19.17 2.00
C LYS A 412 26.70 17.85 2.17
N VAL A 413 26.08 16.72 1.85
CA VAL A 413 26.76 15.42 1.94
C VAL A 413 27.96 15.36 1.01
N SER A 414 29.02 14.70 1.48
CA SER A 414 30.27 14.49 0.74
C SER A 414 30.53 13.00 0.48
N PHE A 415 31.37 12.70 -0.51
CA PHE A 415 31.62 11.33 -0.96
C PHE A 415 33.08 10.98 -0.77
N LYS A 416 33.35 9.97 0.06
CA LYS A 416 34.70 9.47 0.34
C LYS A 416 34.92 8.15 -0.39
N PHE A 417 35.92 8.09 -1.25
CA PHE A 417 36.30 6.86 -1.94
C PHE A 417 36.76 5.79 -0.94
N THR A 418 36.22 4.56 -1.04
CA THR A 418 36.55 3.45 -0.14
C THR A 418 37.22 2.29 -0.85
N SER A 419 36.61 1.76 -1.91
CA SER A 419 37.09 0.56 -2.60
C SER A 419 36.84 0.58 -4.10
N ILE A 420 37.59 -0.22 -4.85
CA ILE A 420 37.44 -0.41 -6.30
C ILE A 420 37.58 -1.88 -6.68
N ILE A 421 36.76 -2.35 -7.62
CA ILE A 421 36.93 -3.62 -8.31
C ILE A 421 37.38 -3.29 -9.73
N ARG A 422 38.61 -3.70 -10.06
CA ARG A 422 39.24 -3.42 -11.36
C ARG A 422 39.09 -4.60 -12.31
N HIS A 423 39.14 -4.30 -13.60
CA HIS A 423 39.25 -5.31 -14.67
C HIS A 423 38.08 -6.30 -14.65
N LEU A 424 36.85 -5.82 -14.55
CA LEU A 424 35.69 -6.69 -14.75
C LEU A 424 35.77 -7.20 -16.19
N SER A 425 36.00 -8.50 -16.34
CA SER A 425 36.30 -9.18 -17.62
C SER A 425 35.20 -9.03 -18.68
N GLU A 426 34.04 -8.51 -18.29
CA GLU A 426 32.85 -8.31 -19.10
C GLU A 426 32.18 -6.98 -18.74
N SER A 427 31.28 -6.49 -19.59
CA SER A 427 30.51 -5.29 -19.31
C SER A 427 29.42 -5.55 -18.28
N VAL A 428 29.81 -5.46 -17.00
CA VAL A 428 28.89 -5.51 -15.86
C VAL A 428 28.24 -4.15 -15.69
N PHE A 429 26.93 -4.10 -15.82
CA PHE A 429 26.17 -2.85 -15.84
C PHE A 429 25.29 -2.63 -14.61
N TYR A 430 25.21 -3.62 -13.71
CA TYR A 430 24.35 -3.58 -12.52
C TYR A 430 25.09 -4.21 -11.34
N GLY A 431 24.62 -3.94 -10.13
CA GLY A 431 25.11 -4.56 -8.92
C GLY A 431 24.18 -4.26 -7.76
N LEU A 432 24.32 -4.99 -6.66
CA LEU A 432 23.63 -4.69 -5.41
C LEU A 432 24.57 -4.89 -4.23
N PHE A 433 24.29 -4.18 -3.14
CA PHE A 433 24.86 -4.51 -1.84
C PHE A 433 24.05 -5.65 -1.21
N VAL A 434 24.71 -6.73 -0.86
CA VAL A 434 24.11 -7.87 -0.13
C VAL A 434 24.56 -7.92 1.34
N HIS A 435 25.53 -7.07 1.69
CA HIS A 435 26.03 -6.80 3.04
C HIS A 435 26.76 -5.45 3.04
N ASP A 436 27.14 -4.97 4.23
CA ASP A 436 27.94 -3.75 4.39
C ASP A 436 29.28 -3.78 3.62
N THR A 437 29.84 -4.97 3.46
CA THR A 437 31.15 -5.18 2.83
C THR A 437 31.10 -6.13 1.65
N LYS A 438 29.91 -6.54 1.20
CA LYS A 438 29.77 -7.52 0.12
C LYS A 438 28.80 -7.02 -0.93
N ILE A 439 29.22 -7.12 -2.18
CA ILE A 439 28.40 -6.74 -3.33
C ILE A 439 28.23 -7.91 -4.28
N ILE A 440 27.06 -8.01 -4.90
CA ILE A 440 26.75 -9.00 -5.93
C ILE A 440 26.79 -8.33 -7.31
N LEU A 441 27.52 -8.94 -8.23
CA LEU A 441 27.66 -8.49 -9.62
C LEU A 441 27.21 -9.60 -10.59
N PRO A 442 26.32 -9.31 -11.55
CA PRO A 442 25.89 -10.25 -12.58
C PRO A 442 26.81 -10.22 -13.81
N PHE A 443 27.17 -11.40 -14.33
CA PHE A 443 27.97 -11.58 -15.54
C PHE A 443 27.15 -12.28 -16.61
N GLN A 444 27.20 -11.79 -17.86
CA GLN A 444 26.28 -12.22 -18.92
C GLN A 444 26.90 -13.19 -19.92
N ASN A 445 28.20 -13.07 -20.24
CA ASN A 445 28.84 -13.94 -21.24
C ASN A 445 29.23 -15.28 -20.63
N SER A 446 29.68 -15.28 -19.37
CA SER A 446 29.75 -16.45 -18.49
C SER A 446 28.66 -16.33 -17.42
N PRO A 447 27.42 -16.78 -17.69
CA PRO A 447 26.26 -16.51 -16.85
C PRO A 447 26.48 -16.88 -15.39
N SER A 448 26.73 -15.88 -14.56
CA SER A 448 27.06 -16.10 -13.15
C SER A 448 26.74 -14.88 -12.29
N LEU A 449 26.54 -15.11 -10.99
CA LEU A 449 26.46 -14.09 -9.96
C LEU A 449 27.70 -14.21 -9.09
N LYS A 450 28.51 -13.16 -9.04
CA LYS A 450 29.75 -13.15 -8.25
C LYS A 450 29.63 -12.22 -7.06
N ILE A 451 30.04 -12.71 -5.89
CA ILE A 451 30.13 -11.89 -4.68
C ILE A 451 31.55 -11.36 -4.55
N PHE A 452 31.67 -10.05 -4.41
CA PHE A 452 32.93 -9.37 -4.14
C PHE A 452 32.95 -8.83 -2.71
N ASP A 453 34.07 -9.05 -2.03
CA ASP A 453 34.39 -8.42 -0.76
C ASP A 453 35.08 -7.08 -1.00
N ILE A 454 34.50 -6.02 -0.46
CA ILE A 454 34.93 -4.63 -0.58
C ILE A 454 35.39 -4.05 0.77
N SER A 455 35.71 -4.89 1.75
CA SER A 455 36.32 -4.47 3.02
C SER A 455 37.71 -3.86 2.83
N GLU A 456 38.43 -4.28 1.80
CA GLU A 456 39.73 -3.73 1.40
C GLU A 456 39.58 -2.75 0.22
N ARG A 457 40.60 -1.91 0.01
CA ARG A 457 40.64 -0.93 -1.10
C ARG A 457 40.45 -1.59 -2.48
N ASN A 458 41.00 -2.78 -2.69
CA ASN A 458 40.84 -3.53 -3.94
C ASN A 458 39.90 -4.71 -3.67
N GLY A 459 38.68 -4.64 -4.21
CA GLY A 459 37.68 -5.67 -3.98
C GLY A 459 38.05 -7.00 -4.62
N LYS A 460 37.79 -8.11 -3.93
CA LYS A 460 38.14 -9.47 -4.36
C LYS A 460 36.89 -10.32 -4.52
N CYS A 461 36.82 -11.12 -5.59
CA CYS A 461 35.76 -12.10 -5.75
C CYS A 461 35.92 -13.23 -4.73
N ILE A 462 34.91 -13.47 -3.91
CA ILE A 462 34.92 -14.50 -2.85
C ILE A 462 33.98 -15.69 -3.16
N HIS A 463 33.02 -15.51 -4.06
CA HIS A 463 32.09 -16.57 -4.47
C HIS A 463 31.64 -16.36 -5.92
N THR A 464 31.40 -17.45 -6.64
CA THR A 464 30.80 -17.46 -7.98
C THR A 464 29.68 -18.47 -7.99
N GLU A 465 28.46 -18.00 -8.24
CA GLU A 465 27.27 -18.83 -8.41
C GLU A 465 26.93 -18.91 -9.90
N GLU A 466 26.92 -20.11 -10.46
CA GLU A 466 26.58 -20.32 -11.86
C GLU A 466 25.08 -20.13 -12.11
N CYS A 467 24.74 -19.46 -13.21
CA CYS A 467 23.35 -19.16 -13.56
C CYS A 467 22.85 -20.04 -14.70
N PRO A 468 21.54 -20.34 -14.75
CA PRO A 468 20.95 -21.12 -15.84
C PRO A 468 20.98 -20.38 -17.19
N SER A 469 21.00 -19.05 -17.17
CA SER A 469 21.08 -18.19 -18.36
C SER A 469 21.57 -16.79 -17.97
N ALA A 470 21.77 -15.89 -18.95
CA ALA A 470 22.30 -14.55 -18.70
C ALA A 470 21.41 -13.74 -17.73
N PRO A 471 21.95 -13.28 -16.57
CA PRO A 471 21.24 -12.39 -15.66
C PRO A 471 21.17 -10.96 -16.22
N TYR A 472 19.96 -10.41 -16.30
CA TYR A 472 19.71 -9.10 -16.93
C TYR A 472 19.48 -7.96 -15.94
N GLY A 473 18.85 -8.24 -14.81
CA GLY A 473 18.47 -7.25 -13.81
C GLY A 473 18.43 -7.83 -12.41
N LEU A 474 18.68 -6.97 -11.42
CA LEU A 474 18.77 -7.33 -10.01
C LEU A 474 18.04 -6.28 -9.17
N CYS A 475 17.24 -6.70 -8.19
CA CYS A 475 16.75 -5.82 -7.13
C CYS A 475 16.55 -6.59 -5.83
N HIS A 476 16.61 -5.91 -4.68
CA HIS A 476 16.22 -6.49 -3.40
C HIS A 476 14.74 -6.83 -3.41
N SER A 477 14.36 -7.98 -2.82
CA SER A 477 12.94 -8.31 -2.66
C SER A 477 12.26 -7.42 -1.62
N ARG A 478 13.02 -6.99 -0.60
CA ARG A 478 12.55 -6.17 0.52
C ARG A 478 13.61 -5.16 0.90
N ILE A 479 13.74 -4.10 0.10
CA ILE A 479 14.82 -3.10 0.21
C ILE A 479 14.96 -2.46 1.60
N ASN A 480 13.88 -2.43 2.40
CA ASN A 480 13.88 -1.89 3.77
C ASN A 480 14.08 -2.95 4.86
N GLU A 481 13.95 -4.24 4.57
CA GLU A 481 13.96 -5.30 5.58
C GLU A 481 15.27 -6.06 5.64
N SER A 482 15.83 -6.41 4.48
CA SER A 482 17.03 -7.25 4.42
C SER A 482 17.75 -7.10 3.08
N LEU A 483 19.06 -7.27 3.11
CA LEU A 483 19.92 -7.31 1.92
C LEU A 483 20.13 -8.73 1.37
N ASN A 484 19.72 -9.76 2.11
CA ASN A 484 20.01 -11.14 1.76
C ASN A 484 19.06 -11.75 0.71
N GLU A 485 17.90 -11.15 0.46
CA GLU A 485 16.94 -11.64 -0.52
C GLU A 485 16.94 -10.78 -1.79
N VAL A 486 17.28 -11.40 -2.91
CA VAL A 486 17.52 -10.72 -4.19
C VAL A 486 16.73 -11.40 -5.31
N TYR A 487 15.98 -10.60 -6.06
CA TYR A 487 15.41 -11.02 -7.34
C TYR A 487 16.44 -10.89 -8.45
N VAL A 488 16.52 -11.93 -9.29
CA VAL A 488 17.39 -11.98 -10.47
C VAL A 488 16.53 -12.25 -11.69
N SER A 489 16.50 -11.32 -12.63
CA SER A 489 15.77 -11.52 -13.90
C SER A 489 16.62 -12.25 -14.92
N PHE A 490 16.07 -13.34 -15.46
CA PHE A 490 16.60 -14.12 -16.59
C PHE A 490 15.76 -13.90 -17.85
N LEU A 491 15.24 -12.68 -18.04
CA LEU A 491 14.37 -12.25 -19.13
C LEU A 491 12.95 -12.83 -19.08
N ASN A 492 12.78 -14.15 -19.14
CA ASN A 492 11.46 -14.81 -19.20
C ASN A 492 10.99 -15.34 -17.84
N PHE A 493 11.87 -15.35 -16.85
CA PHE A 493 11.56 -15.74 -15.48
C PHE A 493 12.43 -14.93 -14.52
N VAL A 494 12.00 -14.85 -13.27
CA VAL A 494 12.74 -14.24 -12.17
C VAL A 494 12.94 -15.28 -11.08
N ASP A 495 14.17 -15.45 -10.63
CA ASP A 495 14.48 -16.27 -9.46
C ASP A 495 14.66 -15.38 -8.23
N LEU A 496 14.10 -15.81 -7.10
CA LEU A 496 14.36 -15.21 -5.79
C LEU A 496 15.40 -16.05 -5.07
N TYR A 497 16.55 -15.43 -4.78
CA TYR A 497 17.63 -16.05 -4.01
C TYR A 497 17.69 -15.46 -2.61
N ARG A 498 17.97 -16.31 -1.62
CA ARG A 498 18.50 -15.91 -0.32
C ARG A 498 20.01 -16.16 -0.30
N ILE A 499 20.77 -15.15 0.09
CA ILE A 499 22.24 -15.13 0.09
C ILE A 499 22.72 -14.97 1.53
N ASP A 500 23.20 -16.07 2.12
CA ASP A 500 23.79 -16.05 3.46
C ASP A 500 25.31 -15.89 3.33
N ILE A 501 25.92 -14.96 4.08
CA ILE A 501 27.30 -14.52 3.84
C ILE A 501 28.32 -15.10 4.84
N GLU A 502 27.89 -15.53 6.03
CA GLU A 502 28.79 -16.03 7.08
C GLU A 502 28.36 -17.41 7.60
N PRO A 503 29.29 -18.38 7.79
CA PRO A 503 30.75 -18.31 7.62
C PRO A 503 31.25 -18.55 6.17
N MET A 504 30.40 -19.01 5.25
CA MET A 504 30.69 -19.11 3.81
C MET A 504 29.48 -18.61 3.02
N VAL A 505 29.73 -18.02 1.85
CA VAL A 505 28.64 -17.53 0.98
C VAL A 505 27.81 -18.71 0.48
N LYS A 506 26.51 -18.68 0.74
CA LYS A 506 25.56 -19.69 0.31
C LYS A 506 24.38 -19.06 -0.42
N PHE A 507 24.17 -19.49 -1.66
CA PHE A 507 22.98 -19.15 -2.43
C PHE A 507 21.90 -20.22 -2.23
N THR A 508 20.72 -19.80 -1.78
CA THR A 508 19.54 -20.66 -1.66
C THR A 508 18.44 -20.11 -2.56
N LYS A 509 18.11 -20.81 -3.65
CA LYS A 509 16.98 -20.42 -4.50
C LYS A 509 15.66 -20.73 -3.79
N LEU A 510 14.89 -19.70 -3.47
CA LEU A 510 13.62 -19.81 -2.74
C LEU A 510 12.44 -20.10 -3.68
N ARG A 511 12.36 -19.37 -4.80
CA ARG A 511 11.28 -19.53 -5.79
C ARG A 511 11.72 -19.10 -7.19
N THR A 512 11.05 -19.66 -8.20
CA THR A 512 11.11 -19.23 -9.60
C THR A 512 9.74 -18.69 -10.00
N ILE A 513 9.70 -17.50 -10.59
CA ILE A 513 8.49 -16.82 -11.05
C ILE A 513 8.55 -16.72 -12.57
N HIS A 514 7.62 -17.38 -13.26
CA HIS A 514 7.53 -17.28 -14.71
C HIS A 514 6.79 -16.01 -15.12
N LEU A 515 7.39 -15.25 -16.03
CA LEU A 515 6.87 -13.94 -16.43
C LEU A 515 5.94 -14.09 -17.64
N SER A 516 4.82 -13.37 -17.63
CA SER A 516 3.90 -13.28 -18.78
C SER A 516 4.47 -12.45 -19.94
N LYS A 517 5.44 -11.58 -19.64
CA LYS A 517 6.15 -10.71 -20.58
C LYS A 517 7.64 -10.70 -20.23
N PRO A 518 8.55 -10.59 -21.21
CA PRO A 518 9.97 -10.54 -20.91
C PRO A 518 10.32 -9.26 -20.16
N MET A 519 11.18 -9.36 -19.14
CA MET A 519 11.57 -8.26 -18.26
C MET A 519 13.09 -8.20 -18.16
N LYS A 520 13.72 -7.15 -18.67
CA LYS A 520 15.18 -7.01 -18.67
C LYS A 520 15.67 -6.17 -17.48
N ALA A 521 15.04 -5.02 -17.24
CA ALA A 521 15.30 -4.20 -16.06
C ALA A 521 14.20 -4.46 -15.02
N ILE A 522 14.59 -4.55 -13.74
CA ILE A 522 13.68 -4.71 -12.60
C ILE A 522 14.11 -3.78 -11.47
N SER A 523 13.14 -3.19 -10.78
CA SER A 523 13.34 -2.37 -9.59
C SER A 523 12.18 -2.57 -8.63
N CYS A 524 12.47 -2.80 -7.36
CA CYS A 524 11.44 -2.98 -6.34
C CYS A 524 11.15 -1.65 -5.65
N GLY A 525 9.92 -1.16 -5.77
CA GLY A 525 9.43 -0.02 -4.99
C GLY A 525 8.81 -0.47 -3.67
N LEU A 526 8.16 0.46 -2.95
CA LEU A 526 7.52 0.16 -1.67
C LEU A 526 6.34 -0.82 -1.80
N ASN A 527 5.51 -0.67 -2.84
CA ASN A 527 4.26 -1.43 -3.02
C ASN A 527 4.11 -2.05 -4.42
N SER A 528 5.11 -1.89 -5.29
CA SER A 528 5.02 -2.29 -6.70
C SER A 528 6.40 -2.58 -7.26
N ILE A 529 6.45 -3.49 -8.24
CA ILE A 529 7.66 -3.80 -8.99
C ILE A 529 7.60 -3.05 -10.31
N PHE A 530 8.64 -2.29 -10.62
CA PHE A 530 8.78 -1.60 -11.89
C PHE A 530 9.75 -2.38 -12.76
N SER A 531 9.36 -2.57 -14.01
CA SER A 531 10.11 -3.42 -14.93
C SER A 531 10.04 -2.90 -16.35
N ALA A 532 11.01 -3.25 -17.19
CA ALA A 532 10.98 -2.89 -18.60
C ALA A 532 11.72 -3.89 -19.48
N ASN A 533 11.32 -3.94 -20.74
CA ASN A 533 12.07 -4.59 -21.82
C ASN A 533 12.49 -3.55 -22.88
N LYS A 534 12.82 -3.99 -24.09
CA LYS A 534 13.31 -3.09 -25.15
C LYS A 534 12.25 -2.14 -25.70
N THR A 535 10.97 -2.41 -25.50
CA THR A 535 9.85 -1.71 -26.16
C THR A 535 8.71 -1.33 -25.22
N GLU A 536 8.64 -1.94 -24.04
CA GLU A 536 7.55 -1.78 -23.09
C GLU A 536 8.08 -1.62 -21.66
N ALA A 537 7.41 -0.78 -20.87
CA ALA A 537 7.58 -0.66 -19.43
C ALA A 537 6.34 -1.24 -18.72
N PHE A 538 6.55 -1.79 -17.52
CA PHE A 538 5.56 -2.51 -16.74
C PHE A 538 5.53 -2.04 -15.30
N ILE A 539 4.32 -1.93 -14.75
CA ILE A 539 4.07 -1.84 -13.31
C ILE A 539 3.45 -3.17 -12.90
N CYS A 540 4.10 -3.85 -11.97
CA CYS A 540 3.80 -5.21 -11.57
C CYS A 540 3.46 -5.29 -10.07
N SER A 541 2.68 -6.31 -9.71
CA SER A 541 2.56 -6.73 -8.31
C SER A 541 3.86 -7.40 -7.82
N GLU A 542 3.96 -7.72 -6.53
CA GLU A 542 5.13 -8.39 -5.92
C GLU A 542 5.45 -9.77 -6.54
N ASP A 543 4.45 -10.44 -7.10
CA ASP A 543 4.60 -11.70 -7.83
C ASP A 543 4.86 -11.49 -9.33
N PHE A 544 5.32 -10.30 -9.73
CA PHE A 544 5.62 -9.93 -11.12
C PHE A 544 4.43 -10.01 -12.10
N ASN A 545 3.19 -10.02 -11.61
CA ASN A 545 2.01 -9.92 -12.47
C ASN A 545 1.87 -8.50 -13.02
N VAL A 546 1.82 -8.35 -14.34
CA VAL A 546 1.67 -7.05 -15.01
C VAL A 546 0.29 -6.46 -14.73
N GLN A 547 0.25 -5.31 -14.03
CA GLN A 547 -0.96 -4.55 -13.76
C GLN A 547 -1.17 -3.44 -14.80
N TYR A 548 -0.08 -2.78 -15.20
CA TYR A 548 -0.08 -1.74 -16.24
C TYR A 548 1.09 -1.94 -17.19
N SER A 549 0.90 -1.57 -18.45
CA SER A 549 1.95 -1.59 -19.48
C SER A 549 1.91 -0.33 -20.33
N SER A 550 3.08 0.16 -20.74
CA SER A 550 3.21 1.32 -21.61
C SER A 550 4.29 1.06 -22.65
N SER A 551 3.93 1.16 -23.93
CA SER A 551 4.86 0.96 -25.04
C SER A 551 5.55 2.27 -25.44
N PHE A 552 6.79 2.19 -25.90
CA PHE A 552 7.57 3.33 -26.40
C PHE A 552 8.32 2.98 -27.70
N SER A 553 8.64 4.00 -28.51
CA SER A 553 9.32 3.83 -29.81
C SER A 553 10.80 3.50 -29.61
N SER A 554 11.26 2.38 -30.17
CA SER A 554 12.63 1.87 -30.04
C SER A 554 13.62 2.54 -31.01
N GLU A 555 13.70 3.87 -31.02
CA GLU A 555 14.80 4.58 -31.68
C GLU A 555 16.05 4.54 -30.78
N GLY A 556 16.65 3.35 -30.66
CA GLY A 556 17.85 3.12 -29.87
C GLY A 556 17.75 1.87 -29.00
N THR A 557 18.71 0.97 -29.13
CA THR A 557 18.73 -0.40 -28.59
C THR A 557 18.84 -0.52 -27.05
N ALA A 558 18.68 0.56 -26.29
CA ALA A 558 18.81 0.55 -24.84
C ALA A 558 17.43 0.40 -24.17
N THR A 559 17.25 -0.66 -23.38
CA THR A 559 16.14 -0.76 -22.41
C THR A 559 16.18 0.48 -21.52
N PRO A 560 15.04 1.17 -21.30
CA PRO A 560 15.02 2.38 -20.50
C PRO A 560 15.55 2.06 -19.10
N PHE A 561 16.43 2.92 -18.61
CA PHE A 561 16.84 2.87 -17.22
C PHE A 561 15.63 3.28 -16.39
N LEU A 562 15.36 2.50 -15.34
CA LEU A 562 14.27 2.72 -14.43
C LEU A 562 14.77 2.51 -13.01
N ALA A 563 14.24 3.28 -12.08
CA ALA A 563 14.46 3.11 -10.66
C ALA A 563 13.17 3.44 -9.90
N SER A 564 13.04 2.89 -8.71
CA SER A 564 11.92 3.14 -7.80
C SER A 564 12.43 3.67 -6.47
N SER A 565 11.65 4.54 -5.84
CA SER A 565 11.96 4.99 -4.49
C SER A 565 11.76 3.84 -3.49
N SER A 566 12.65 3.78 -2.50
CA SER A 566 12.51 2.90 -1.34
C SER A 566 11.62 3.49 -0.22
N LYS A 567 11.11 4.71 -0.40
CA LYS A 567 10.39 5.51 0.60
C LYS A 567 8.99 5.90 0.15
N SER A 568 8.79 6.18 -1.12
CA SER A 568 7.52 6.64 -1.67
C SER A 568 7.06 5.78 -2.85
N ASP A 569 5.83 6.01 -3.32
CA ASP A 569 5.25 5.38 -4.51
C ASP A 569 5.79 5.99 -5.83
N LEU A 570 6.97 6.62 -5.79
CA LEU A 570 7.61 7.25 -6.93
C LEU A 570 8.52 6.27 -7.68
N HIS A 571 8.54 6.43 -9.00
CA HIS A 571 9.51 5.79 -9.88
C HIS A 571 9.98 6.80 -10.93
N CYS A 572 11.17 6.56 -11.48
CA CYS A 572 11.73 7.38 -12.54
C CYS A 572 12.20 6.52 -13.71
N PHE A 573 12.15 7.11 -14.91
CA PHE A 573 12.59 6.48 -16.13
C PHE A 573 13.07 7.51 -17.17
N SER A 574 13.88 7.06 -18.11
CA SER A 574 14.32 7.88 -19.24
C SER A 574 13.29 7.90 -20.37
N LYS A 575 12.93 9.09 -20.87
CA LYS A 575 12.06 9.28 -22.05
C LYS A 575 12.58 10.42 -22.92
N ASN A 576 12.87 10.16 -24.20
CA ASN A 576 13.33 11.18 -25.17
C ASN A 576 14.54 12.03 -24.70
N GLY A 577 15.47 11.41 -23.96
CA GLY A 577 16.64 12.11 -23.38
C GLY A 577 16.31 12.96 -22.14
N ARG A 578 15.14 12.77 -21.53
CA ARG A 578 14.72 13.42 -20.28
C ARG A 578 14.53 12.37 -19.18
N VAL A 579 14.67 12.80 -17.94
CA VAL A 579 14.29 12.03 -16.76
C VAL A 579 12.84 12.39 -16.42
N VAL A 580 11.98 11.38 -16.34
CA VAL A 580 10.58 11.52 -15.94
C VAL A 580 10.41 10.85 -14.58
N VAL A 581 9.78 11.55 -13.64
CA VAL A 581 9.36 11.01 -12.34
C VAL A 581 7.85 10.91 -12.33
N ALA A 582 7.32 9.75 -11.97
CA ALA A 582 5.89 9.46 -11.94
C ALA A 582 5.50 8.69 -10.66
N ASP A 583 4.21 8.78 -10.29
CA ASP A 583 3.64 7.98 -9.21
C ASP A 583 3.27 6.55 -9.66
N ARG A 584 2.81 5.71 -8.73
CA ARG A 584 2.36 4.34 -9.02
C ARG A 584 1.23 4.21 -10.07
N ASN A 585 0.49 5.28 -10.33
CA ASN A 585 -0.57 5.30 -11.35
C ASN A 585 -0.04 5.82 -12.70
N ASN A 586 1.28 5.96 -12.84
CA ASN A 586 1.96 6.52 -13.99
C ASN A 586 1.59 7.99 -14.26
N LYS A 587 1.14 8.72 -13.24
CA LYS A 587 0.92 10.17 -13.33
C LYS A 587 2.27 10.87 -13.20
N THR A 588 2.65 11.61 -14.22
CA THR A 588 3.88 12.41 -14.22
C THR A 588 3.84 13.46 -13.12
N ILE A 589 4.85 13.45 -12.25
CA ILE A 589 5.09 14.44 -11.20
C ILE A 589 6.08 15.49 -11.70
N PHE A 590 7.12 15.06 -12.42
CA PHE A 590 8.17 15.91 -12.92
C PHE A 590 8.76 15.35 -14.23
N GLU A 591 9.14 16.24 -15.14
CA GLU A 591 9.90 15.93 -16.34
C GLU A 591 11.06 16.94 -16.47
N SER A 592 12.28 16.42 -16.60
CA SER A 592 13.48 17.25 -16.69
C SER A 592 13.63 17.93 -18.05
N GLU A 593 14.55 18.90 -18.12
CA GLU A 593 15.13 19.34 -19.37
C GLU A 593 15.82 18.18 -20.11
N LYS A 594 15.99 18.32 -21.42
CA LYS A 594 16.65 17.31 -22.25
C LYS A 594 18.15 17.35 -21.96
N PHE A 595 18.73 16.20 -21.62
CA PHE A 595 20.16 16.06 -21.42
C PHE A 595 20.90 16.12 -22.76
N GLN A 596 22.10 16.71 -22.75
CA GLN A 596 22.97 16.77 -23.93
C GLN A 596 23.62 15.42 -24.24
N GLY A 597 23.79 14.57 -23.22
CA GLY A 597 24.36 13.23 -23.32
C GLY A 597 23.34 12.09 -23.24
N ASP A 598 23.87 10.88 -23.44
CA ASP A 598 23.13 9.63 -23.35
C ASP A 598 22.82 9.31 -21.88
N LEU A 599 21.54 9.41 -21.50
CA LEU A 599 21.10 8.96 -20.18
C LEU A 599 21.44 7.48 -19.97
N ARG A 600 22.01 7.20 -18.80
CA ARG A 600 22.33 5.85 -18.34
C ARG A 600 21.70 5.61 -16.98
N GLY A 601 22.41 4.94 -16.08
CA GLY A 601 21.89 4.53 -14.79
C GLY A 601 21.27 5.65 -13.97
N MET A 602 20.25 5.29 -13.21
CA MET A 602 19.56 6.19 -12.30
C MET A 602 19.16 5.46 -11.02
N THR A 603 19.11 6.19 -9.90
CA THR A 603 18.64 5.67 -8.61
C THR A 603 18.02 6.79 -7.79
N PHE A 604 17.19 6.44 -6.82
CA PHE A 604 16.67 7.38 -5.82
C PHE A 604 17.57 7.41 -4.58
N ASP A 605 17.77 8.59 -4.00
CA ASP A 605 18.30 8.74 -2.65
C ASP A 605 17.19 8.64 -1.58
N LEU A 606 17.55 8.82 -0.30
CA LEU A 606 16.62 8.74 0.84
C LEU A 606 15.60 9.89 0.91
N HIS A 607 15.81 10.93 0.10
CA HIS A 607 14.99 12.14 0.02
C HIS A 607 14.15 12.17 -1.26
N ASP A 608 14.08 11.05 -1.97
CA ASP A 608 13.45 10.88 -3.27
C ASP A 608 14.11 11.72 -4.39
N ASN A 609 15.30 12.27 -4.18
CA ASN A 609 16.03 12.90 -5.27
C ASN A 609 16.55 11.83 -6.23
N VAL A 610 16.54 12.15 -7.52
CA VAL A 610 17.01 11.27 -8.59
C VAL A 610 18.48 11.55 -8.85
N LEU A 611 19.32 10.54 -8.65
CA LEU A 611 20.71 10.51 -9.11
C LEU A 611 20.72 9.92 -10.52
N VAL A 612 21.34 10.60 -11.47
CA VAL A 612 21.36 10.17 -12.88
C VAL A 612 22.74 10.33 -13.50
N CYS A 613 23.17 9.28 -14.21
CA CYS A 613 24.35 9.26 -15.05
C CYS A 613 23.99 9.64 -16.50
N ASN A 614 24.80 10.47 -17.14
CA ASN A 614 24.61 10.93 -18.53
C ASN A 614 25.85 10.71 -19.42
N ARG A 615 26.74 9.77 -19.06
CA ARG A 615 28.06 9.51 -19.66
C ARG A 615 29.06 10.66 -19.59
N GLU A 616 28.76 11.73 -18.87
CA GLU A 616 29.78 12.72 -18.50
C GLU A 616 30.54 12.24 -17.24
N ASN A 617 31.58 12.98 -16.85
CA ASN A 617 32.34 12.71 -15.62
C ASN A 617 31.64 13.25 -14.36
N LYS A 618 30.33 13.49 -14.44
CA LYS A 618 29.50 14.06 -13.39
C LYS A 618 28.25 13.21 -13.15
N LEU A 619 27.87 13.08 -11.90
CA LEU A 619 26.59 12.51 -11.49
C LEU A 619 25.65 13.66 -11.14
N LYS A 620 24.50 13.74 -11.80
CA LYS A 620 23.52 14.80 -11.54
C LYS A 620 22.52 14.33 -10.50
N GLN A 621 22.32 15.10 -9.44
CA GLN A 621 21.31 14.86 -8.42
C GLN A 621 20.19 15.90 -8.56
N ILE A 622 18.97 15.44 -8.80
CA ILE A 622 17.81 16.30 -9.10
C ILE A 622 16.73 16.06 -8.06
N ARG A 623 16.21 17.12 -7.47
CA ARG A 623 15.10 17.02 -6.54
C ARG A 623 13.86 16.47 -7.23
N HIS A 624 13.10 15.60 -6.58
CA HIS A 624 11.94 14.90 -7.19
C HIS A 624 10.91 15.84 -7.85
N GLY A 625 10.79 17.08 -7.39
CA GLY A 625 9.91 18.13 -7.95
C GLY A 625 10.57 19.03 -9.01
N GLY A 626 11.84 18.80 -9.35
CA GLY A 626 12.54 19.49 -10.43
C GLY A 626 13.07 20.90 -10.13
N CYS A 627 12.80 21.44 -8.94
CA CYS A 627 13.14 22.82 -8.60
C CYS A 627 14.63 23.07 -8.33
N GLU A 628 15.38 22.04 -7.93
CA GLU A 628 16.78 22.14 -7.52
C GLU A 628 17.58 20.94 -8.06
N SER A 629 18.83 21.19 -8.45
CA SER A 629 19.77 20.12 -8.82
C SER A 629 21.22 20.52 -8.53
N ARG A 630 22.09 19.55 -8.32
CA ARG A 630 23.55 19.75 -8.22
C ARG A 630 24.31 18.69 -9.02
N ASP A 631 25.50 19.06 -9.47
CA ASP A 631 26.44 18.14 -10.11
C ASP A 631 27.47 17.64 -9.07
N ILE A 632 27.71 16.33 -9.08
CA ILE A 632 28.71 15.67 -8.24
C ILE A 632 29.84 15.20 -9.16
N GLU A 633 31.05 15.71 -8.94
CA GLU A 633 32.22 15.41 -9.76
C GLU A 633 33.09 14.33 -9.12
N PHE A 634 33.57 13.39 -9.95
CA PHE A 634 34.52 12.35 -9.52
C PHE A 634 35.81 12.49 -10.32
N ALA A 635 36.90 12.90 -9.68
CA ALA A 635 38.16 13.21 -10.35
C ALA A 635 38.75 12.02 -11.17
N ASP A 636 38.53 10.80 -10.70
CA ASP A 636 39.16 9.58 -11.24
C ASP A 636 38.23 8.69 -12.06
N ILE A 637 36.96 9.08 -12.26
CA ILE A 637 35.98 8.27 -13.00
C ILE A 637 35.66 8.95 -14.34
N ARG A 638 35.85 8.19 -15.42
CA ARG A 638 35.43 8.60 -16.76
C ARG A 638 34.20 7.82 -17.21
N ASP A 639 33.33 8.48 -17.97
CA ASP A 639 32.12 7.91 -18.57
C ASP A 639 31.23 7.17 -17.56
N LEU A 640 30.62 7.91 -16.61
CA LEU A 640 29.73 7.30 -15.63
C LEU A 640 28.57 6.58 -16.32
N TYR A 641 28.42 5.30 -16.02
CA TYR A 641 27.46 4.42 -16.65
C TYR A 641 26.30 4.05 -15.74
N ASN A 642 26.56 3.64 -14.49
CA ASN A 642 25.48 3.32 -13.56
C ASN A 642 25.82 3.74 -12.14
N VAL A 643 24.77 3.97 -11.34
CA VAL A 643 24.84 4.37 -9.94
C VAL A 643 23.86 3.51 -9.14
N ILE A 644 24.33 2.96 -8.03
CA ILE A 644 23.53 2.14 -7.11
C ILE A 644 23.79 2.65 -5.70
N LEU A 645 22.73 2.89 -4.94
CA LEU A 645 22.84 3.24 -3.53
C LEU A 645 22.67 2.01 -2.63
N HIS A 646 23.43 1.97 -1.55
CA HIS A 646 23.13 1.07 -0.45
C HIS A 646 21.77 1.44 0.16
N PRO A 647 20.91 0.48 0.55
CA PRO A 647 19.56 0.79 1.04
C PRO A 647 19.49 1.69 2.28
N THR A 648 20.54 1.72 3.10
CA THR A 648 20.70 2.66 4.24
C THR A 648 21.09 4.08 3.81
N GLY A 649 21.49 4.29 2.55
CA GLY A 649 21.97 5.56 2.03
C GLY A 649 23.41 5.94 2.43
N GLU A 650 24.16 5.08 3.12
CA GLU A 650 25.52 5.40 3.60
C GLU A 650 26.63 5.12 2.59
N LYS A 651 26.35 4.34 1.55
CA LYS A 651 27.32 3.94 0.53
C LYS A 651 26.70 4.05 -0.86
N MET A 652 27.55 4.32 -1.83
CA MET A 652 27.20 4.41 -3.23
C MET A 652 28.19 3.63 -4.06
N MET A 653 27.69 2.91 -5.05
CA MET A 653 28.45 2.18 -6.05
C MET A 653 28.28 2.88 -7.40
N ILE A 654 29.39 3.12 -8.10
CA ILE A 654 29.42 3.77 -9.40
C ILE A 654 30.19 2.90 -10.38
N PHE A 655 29.62 2.70 -11.57
CA PHE A 655 30.26 2.00 -12.68
C PHE A 655 30.80 3.00 -13.71
N GLY A 656 32.07 2.88 -14.08
CA GLY A 656 32.69 3.63 -15.16
C GLY A 656 32.83 2.80 -16.44
N PHE A 657 32.49 3.38 -17.59
CA PHE A 657 32.58 2.72 -18.90
C PHE A 657 33.92 3.04 -19.59
N SER A 658 35.02 2.51 -19.06
CA SER A 658 36.34 2.54 -19.70
C SER A 658 36.71 1.17 -20.27
N TYR A 659 37.80 1.05 -21.04
CA TYR A 659 38.29 -0.20 -21.64
C TYR A 659 38.41 -1.40 -20.67
N GLN A 660 38.33 -1.20 -19.35
CA GLN A 660 38.51 -2.23 -18.32
C GLN A 660 37.29 -2.45 -17.41
N ASN A 661 36.19 -1.68 -17.56
CA ASN A 661 34.97 -1.71 -16.73
C ASN A 661 35.26 -1.81 -15.22
N ASP A 662 35.32 -0.66 -14.53
CA ASP A 662 35.62 -0.61 -13.11
C ASP A 662 34.37 -0.26 -12.28
N CYS A 663 34.29 -0.84 -11.09
CA CYS A 663 33.27 -0.55 -10.10
C CYS A 663 33.90 0.16 -8.89
N PHE A 664 33.44 1.37 -8.59
CA PHE A 664 33.93 2.23 -7.52
C PHE A 664 32.89 2.30 -6.40
N VAL A 665 33.34 2.24 -5.15
CA VAL A 665 32.49 2.38 -3.97
C VAL A 665 32.90 3.62 -3.19
N PHE A 666 31.90 4.38 -2.76
CA PHE A 666 32.02 5.58 -1.97
C PHE A 666 31.18 5.46 -0.70
N GLU A 667 31.70 6.02 0.39
CA GLU A 667 30.98 6.29 1.63
C GLU A 667 30.40 7.71 1.59
N ILE A 668 29.16 7.86 2.06
CA ILE A 668 28.41 9.13 2.10
C ILE A 668 28.48 9.71 3.51
N LEU A 669 29.21 10.82 3.63
CA LEU A 669 29.50 11.51 4.89
C LEU A 669 28.57 12.68 5.15
#